data_AF-A0A935V9A1-F1
#
_entry.id   AF-A0A935V9A1-F1
#
_cell.length_a   1.000
_cell.length_b   1.000
_cell.length_c   1.000
_cell.angle_alpha   90.00
_cell.angle_beta   90.00
_cell.angle_gamma   90.00
#
_symmetry.space_group_name_H-M   'P 1'
#
loop_
_entity.id
_entity.type
_entity.pdbx_description
1 polymer ?
#
loop_
_entity_poly.entity_id
_entity_poly.type
_entity_poly.pdbx_seq_one_letter_code
_entity_poly.pdbx_strand_id
1 'polypeptide(L)'
;MADNDSFRSRPKTGRCAVSACLVLAAGMVMVATATTTASAQFVADDFHACALDPAWTFVDPAGDGATAVIVGAFTDNARLALSVPGGATHEIWNATVGAPHVLQPLLDVDFTAEVKFISVLPAGFAQQGLFVRQDDSNWLRLEFYRNETGQLRIAAVGGPDIVFFDQPLTDPLPAPLLMRVVRAGDTWTVSWSVDGSTWQVAGVPFVHDLQPVGLGIYAGNRGASPPAHTVQVDWIRMVSLGDDDTARNTLTTGIVGGGQVSRSPELVNHACGQVVTVTALDTPGWAFAGWSGAQTGMANPVEVTMAGPLALTATFVAVPVHTLAPVVIGGGSVILAPPGGSYNHGTVVTVTALDAPGWAFAAWAGAVAGQANPQTLVMNADQAVTAAFSAVAQHTVIASVLPVGAGTIVLNPAGSTHNEGSTVSAAAVPAPGWAFASWQGDLSGVVNPSSFVVSDDRSIVAAFTQLPDRLLVTTVTGNGRVIRVPDVDYHPAGSSVALVAEPEPGFGFAGWSGDLAGVSSPDTVVMDADKAVLATFVAVPLVFVSDDFNRCELGDPWTVVDPYGDGGDAVLSGGYTGNSGVAISVLGGFEHEIWNGFIGATHILQPAPNADFTVEARFDSNLPANFGQQGIVIKESESSWVRAEIFRDDAGLLRVAVDRGPNLLTHDVYMPPGLVPPLWLRLTRAGDIFTQFWSADGTNWTMAATPFPYAMTVESVGVFAGNRGIVPPAHTVLVDYFSTTFGPPPLEDMGLAPLSVVVEGTGTVDRLLDLPSYACGQVELLTAVPQTGWHFAGWSGLATGTQNPVAVTMAGAGSVTARFVNYVADAPGLPLVPLVTLLHQCTPNPFNPQTVVSFDLAEAGAVRLQVYGIDGRLIRTLADGPLTAGRHERTWNGRDEDGRRVGSGVYLARLTTSAGSSVGRMVLLK
;
A
#
# COMPACT_ATOMS: atom_id res chain seq x y z
N MET A 1 64.54 -37.47 22.00
CA MET A 1 64.98 -36.12 21.59
C MET A 1 63.75 -35.22 21.70
N ALA A 2 63.91 -34.02 22.28
CA ALA A 2 63.08 -32.80 22.18
C ALA A 2 61.61 -32.94 21.69
N ASP A 3 60.54 -32.57 22.42
CA ASP A 3 60.39 -31.70 23.63
C ASP A 3 60.89 -30.24 23.44
N ASN A 4 60.17 -29.16 23.80
CA ASN A 4 58.78 -29.03 24.26
C ASN A 4 58.30 -27.55 24.22
N ASP A 5 56.97 -27.38 24.17
CA ASP A 5 56.11 -26.36 24.81
C ASP A 5 56.36 -24.82 24.82
N SER A 6 55.22 -24.12 25.04
CA SER A 6 55.07 -22.85 25.78
C SER A 6 55.34 -21.50 25.04
N PHE A 7 54.72 -20.35 25.37
CA PHE A 7 53.61 -20.01 26.30
C PHE A 7 53.18 -18.51 26.14
N ARG A 8 51.91 -18.18 26.48
CA ARG A 8 51.44 -16.95 27.20
C ARG A 8 51.79 -15.53 26.62
N SER A 9 51.24 -14.39 27.07
CA SER A 9 49.98 -13.99 27.74
C SER A 9 49.85 -12.44 27.72
N ARG A 10 48.62 -11.89 27.89
CA ARG A 10 48.36 -10.44 28.13
C ARG A 10 49.19 -9.88 29.31
N PRO A 11 49.43 -8.55 29.41
CA PRO A 11 48.51 -7.72 30.23
C PRO A 11 48.36 -6.21 29.88
N LYS A 12 47.24 -5.63 30.34
CA LYS A 12 46.99 -4.33 31.06
C LYS A 12 48.03 -3.19 30.87
N THR A 13 47.63 -1.92 30.68
CA THR A 13 46.83 -1.03 31.57
C THR A 13 45.94 -0.07 30.75
N GLY A 14 44.85 0.56 31.21
CA GLY A 14 44.52 1.19 32.49
C GLY A 14 44.26 2.69 32.22
N ARG A 15 43.01 3.12 32.00
CA ARG A 15 42.06 3.70 32.99
C ARG A 15 42.18 5.23 33.17
N CYS A 16 41.02 5.88 33.07
CA CYS A 16 40.65 7.20 33.61
C CYS A 16 41.27 8.46 32.97
N ALA A 17 40.66 9.66 33.04
CA ALA A 17 39.24 10.06 33.18
C ALA A 17 39.14 11.61 33.09
N VAL A 18 37.91 12.15 33.07
CA VAL A 18 37.51 13.52 33.49
C VAL A 18 37.95 14.70 32.61
N SER A 19 37.02 15.11 31.74
CA SER A 19 36.33 16.43 31.73
C SER A 19 37.04 17.74 31.33
N ALA A 20 36.27 18.51 30.54
CA ALA A 20 36.11 19.97 30.54
C ALA A 20 37.23 20.90 30.03
N CYS A 21 37.02 21.36 28.78
CA CYS A 21 36.76 22.77 28.45
C CYS A 21 37.76 23.85 28.93
N LEU A 22 38.58 24.37 28.00
CA LEU A 22 38.53 25.79 27.65
C LEU A 22 39.10 26.08 26.25
N VAL A 23 38.65 27.18 25.66
CA VAL A 23 39.03 27.70 24.33
C VAL A 23 40.40 28.36 24.34
N LEU A 24 41.19 28.17 23.27
CA LEU A 24 42.16 29.18 22.80
C LEU A 24 42.47 28.99 21.31
N ALA A 25 42.27 30.05 20.53
CA ALA A 25 42.50 30.07 19.09
C ALA A 25 43.88 30.65 18.75
N ALA A 26 44.55 30.09 17.73
CA ALA A 26 45.56 30.77 16.92
C ALA A 26 45.72 30.05 15.57
N GLY A 27 45.66 30.80 14.48
CA GLY A 27 45.56 30.25 13.11
C GLY A 27 46.80 29.50 12.60
N MET A 28 46.58 28.74 11.54
CA MET A 28 47.62 28.21 10.66
C MET A 28 47.26 28.54 9.21
N VAL A 29 48.23 29.08 8.47
CA VAL A 29 48.06 29.51 7.07
C VAL A 29 47.98 28.29 6.17
N MET A 30 46.89 28.14 5.40
CA MET A 30 46.80 27.15 4.34
C MET A 30 47.29 27.73 3.02
N VAL A 31 48.24 27.02 2.40
CA VAL A 31 48.68 27.25 1.02
C VAL A 31 47.57 26.77 0.10
N ALA A 32 46.99 27.67 -0.69
CA ALA A 32 45.98 27.31 -1.68
C ALA A 32 46.63 26.49 -2.81
N THR A 33 46.27 25.21 -2.89
CA THR A 33 46.50 24.38 -4.09
C THR A 33 45.52 24.80 -5.19
N ALA A 34 45.98 24.79 -6.44
CA ALA A 34 45.21 25.28 -7.58
C ALA A 34 43.86 24.53 -7.72
N THR A 35 42.76 25.27 -7.68
CA THR A 35 41.44 24.77 -8.06
C THR A 35 41.36 24.66 -9.58
N THR A 36 40.97 23.49 -10.06
CA THR A 36 40.55 23.29 -11.44
C THR A 36 39.30 24.11 -11.70
N THR A 37 39.35 25.04 -12.66
CA THR A 37 38.18 25.78 -13.14
C THR A 37 37.25 24.83 -13.88
N ALA A 38 36.23 24.32 -13.17
CA ALA A 38 35.04 23.79 -13.82
C ALA A 38 34.35 24.94 -14.57
N SER A 39 34.07 24.75 -15.87
CA SER A 39 33.33 25.74 -16.66
C SER A 39 31.87 25.77 -16.18
N ALA A 40 31.42 26.94 -15.71
CA ALA A 40 30.04 27.15 -15.27
C ALA A 40 29.08 27.19 -16.47
N GLN A 41 28.77 26.01 -17.01
CA GLN A 41 27.74 25.84 -18.04
C GLN A 41 26.38 25.71 -17.35
N PHE A 42 25.37 26.42 -17.87
CA PHE A 42 23.98 26.29 -17.42
C PHE A 42 23.52 24.83 -17.55
N VAL A 43 22.91 24.30 -16.50
CA VAL A 43 22.44 22.90 -16.40
C VAL A 43 20.94 22.91 -16.62
N ALA A 44 20.45 22.09 -17.56
CA ALA A 44 19.02 21.88 -17.73
C ALA A 44 18.45 21.22 -16.46
N ASP A 45 17.23 21.59 -16.08
CA ASP A 45 16.60 21.12 -14.84
C ASP A 45 15.11 20.85 -15.10
N ASP A 46 14.67 19.65 -14.72
CA ASP A 46 13.28 19.15 -14.73
C ASP A 46 12.65 19.20 -13.32
N PHE A 47 13.39 19.75 -12.36
CA PHE A 47 13.01 19.95 -10.98
C PHE A 47 12.59 18.65 -10.26
N HIS A 48 13.20 17.51 -10.62
CA HIS A 48 12.84 16.19 -10.07
C HIS A 48 13.39 15.91 -8.66
N ALA A 49 14.42 16.63 -8.21
CA ALA A 49 15.09 16.41 -6.92
C ALA A 49 14.26 16.79 -5.68
N CYS A 50 14.61 16.27 -4.49
CA CYS A 50 13.89 16.57 -3.24
C CYS A 50 13.91 18.05 -2.81
N ALA A 51 14.81 18.85 -3.37
CA ALA A 51 14.98 20.27 -3.09
C ALA A 51 15.53 20.96 -4.34
N LEU A 52 15.42 22.29 -4.39
CA LEU A 52 16.00 23.08 -5.48
C LEU A 52 17.51 22.84 -5.54
N ASP A 53 18.01 22.51 -6.72
CA ASP A 53 19.39 22.06 -6.88
C ASP A 53 20.42 23.15 -6.53
N PRO A 54 21.60 22.81 -5.96
CA PRO A 54 22.60 23.80 -5.55
C PRO A 54 23.18 24.68 -6.67
N ALA A 55 22.87 24.37 -7.94
CA ALA A 55 23.18 25.22 -9.09
C ALA A 55 22.33 26.51 -9.10
N TRP A 56 21.15 26.49 -8.49
CA TRP A 56 20.24 27.63 -8.42
C TRP A 56 20.44 28.46 -7.15
N THR A 57 20.44 29.78 -7.33
CA THR A 57 20.36 30.75 -6.24
C THR A 57 18.96 31.34 -6.21
N PHE A 58 18.17 31.01 -5.18
CA PHE A 58 16.91 31.69 -4.89
C PHE A 58 17.17 33.03 -4.18
N VAL A 59 16.46 34.08 -4.61
CA VAL A 59 16.48 35.41 -4.02
C VAL A 59 15.04 35.89 -3.80
N ASP A 60 14.74 36.31 -2.57
CA ASP A 60 13.58 37.14 -2.22
C ASP A 60 14.09 38.57 -1.94
N PRO A 61 13.97 39.51 -2.90
CA PRO A 61 14.44 40.89 -2.72
C PRO A 61 13.60 41.71 -1.73
N ALA A 62 12.33 41.35 -1.53
CA ALA A 62 11.42 42.04 -0.63
C ALA A 62 11.54 41.54 0.82
N GLY A 63 11.89 40.26 0.99
CA GLY A 63 11.98 39.59 2.29
C GLY A 63 10.61 39.40 2.95
N ASP A 64 9.54 39.39 2.16
CA ASP A 64 8.15 39.33 2.64
C ASP A 64 7.56 37.91 2.67
N GLY A 65 8.36 36.92 2.29
CA GLY A 65 8.02 35.49 2.43
C GLY A 65 7.76 34.78 1.11
N ALA A 66 8.32 35.26 0.00
CA ALA A 66 8.39 34.50 -1.24
C ALA A 66 9.15 33.19 -1.03
N THR A 67 8.78 32.13 -1.77
CA THR A 67 9.41 30.80 -1.64
C THR A 67 9.68 30.17 -2.99
N ALA A 68 10.80 29.45 -3.10
CA ALA A 68 11.07 28.51 -4.19
C ALA A 68 11.12 27.10 -3.60
N VAL A 69 10.18 26.23 -3.99
CA VAL A 69 10.10 24.84 -3.50
C VAL A 69 9.84 23.87 -4.65
N ILE A 70 10.33 22.65 -4.52
CA ILE A 70 9.99 21.58 -5.45
C ILE A 70 8.67 20.94 -5.02
N VAL A 71 7.79 20.69 -5.97
CA VAL A 71 6.51 19.99 -5.75
C VAL A 71 6.47 18.78 -6.67
N GLY A 72 6.11 17.61 -6.14
CA GLY A 72 6.06 16.37 -6.93
C GLY A 72 7.44 15.76 -7.23
N ALA A 73 8.47 16.08 -6.45
CA ALA A 73 9.80 15.48 -6.57
C ALA A 73 9.74 13.96 -6.71
N PHE A 74 10.55 13.41 -7.63
CA PHE A 74 10.58 12.00 -8.00
C PHE A 74 9.26 11.42 -8.58
N THR A 75 8.47 12.26 -9.24
CA THR A 75 7.25 11.89 -9.99
C THR A 75 7.14 12.69 -11.29
N ASP A 76 6.31 12.23 -12.22
CA ASP A 76 5.99 12.90 -13.49
C ASP A 76 5.31 14.28 -13.32
N ASN A 77 4.98 14.67 -12.08
CA ASN A 77 4.44 15.98 -11.71
C ASN A 77 5.48 16.88 -11.00
N ALA A 78 6.76 16.51 -11.06
CA ALA A 78 7.88 17.31 -10.59
C ALA A 78 7.87 18.71 -11.22
N ARG A 79 8.18 19.73 -10.43
CA ARG A 79 8.23 21.14 -10.84
C ARG A 79 8.77 22.04 -9.75
N LEU A 80 9.37 23.15 -10.18
CA LEU A 80 9.59 24.32 -9.34
C LEU A 80 8.26 25.07 -9.14
N ALA A 81 7.90 25.31 -7.88
CA ALA A 81 6.89 26.27 -7.47
C ALA A 81 7.56 27.51 -6.85
N LEU A 82 7.52 28.62 -7.58
CA LEU A 82 8.03 29.93 -7.15
C LEU A 82 6.85 30.84 -6.78
N SER A 83 6.62 31.06 -5.49
CA SER A 83 5.52 31.88 -4.96
C SER A 83 5.92 33.35 -4.81
N VAL A 84 4.94 34.24 -5.01
CA VAL A 84 5.07 35.67 -4.71
C VAL A 84 3.87 36.14 -3.87
N PRO A 85 4.09 36.81 -2.73
CA PRO A 85 3.01 37.35 -1.90
C PRO A 85 2.23 38.48 -2.56
N GLY A 86 0.95 38.59 -2.22
CA GLY A 86 0.07 39.67 -2.70
C GLY A 86 0.11 40.91 -1.82
N GLY A 87 -0.39 42.03 -2.34
CA GLY A 87 -0.52 43.30 -1.62
C GLY A 87 0.70 44.23 -1.69
N ALA A 88 1.91 43.70 -1.89
CA ALA A 88 3.11 44.46 -2.26
C ALA A 88 3.46 44.22 -3.74
N THR A 89 4.16 45.17 -4.38
CA THR A 89 4.56 45.08 -5.80
C THR A 89 5.95 44.46 -5.91
N HIS A 90 6.07 43.44 -6.76
CA HIS A 90 7.27 42.65 -7.02
C HIS A 90 7.59 42.68 -8.52
N GLU A 91 8.35 43.68 -8.97
CA GLU A 91 8.69 43.84 -10.39
C GLU A 91 10.19 43.95 -10.63
N ILE A 92 10.60 43.62 -11.86
CA ILE A 92 11.93 43.90 -12.42
C ILE A 92 11.71 44.90 -13.57
N TRP A 93 11.69 46.20 -13.32
CA TRP A 93 11.28 47.19 -14.35
C TRP A 93 12.26 48.38 -14.48
N ASN A 94 12.58 49.00 -13.35
CA ASN A 94 13.51 50.12 -13.24
C ASN A 94 14.88 49.61 -12.75
N ALA A 95 15.66 50.46 -12.09
CA ALA A 95 16.93 50.07 -11.46
C ALA A 95 16.78 49.15 -10.21
N THR A 96 15.61 48.56 -9.99
CA THR A 96 15.33 47.65 -8.88
C THR A 96 14.87 46.29 -9.40
N VAL A 97 15.62 45.24 -9.06
CA VAL A 97 15.21 43.83 -9.22
C VAL A 97 14.39 43.44 -7.98
N GLY A 98 13.10 43.78 -7.98
CA GLY A 98 12.21 43.61 -6.84
C GLY A 98 11.41 42.31 -6.80
N ALA A 99 11.43 41.52 -7.88
CA ALA A 99 10.68 40.26 -7.96
C ALA A 99 11.49 39.06 -7.44
N PRO A 100 10.86 38.11 -6.70
CA PRO A 100 11.52 36.86 -6.33
C PRO A 100 11.90 36.04 -7.58
N HIS A 101 13.09 35.46 -7.55
CA HIS A 101 13.68 34.76 -8.68
C HIS A 101 14.64 33.64 -8.26
N VAL A 102 14.83 32.68 -9.15
CA VAL A 102 15.92 31.69 -9.09
C VAL A 102 16.85 31.91 -10.29
N LEU A 103 18.16 31.89 -10.08
CA LEU A 103 19.17 32.06 -11.13
C LEU A 103 20.24 30.97 -11.05
N GLN A 104 20.62 30.41 -12.20
CA GLN A 104 21.90 29.73 -12.36
C GLN A 104 22.94 30.69 -12.95
N PRO A 105 24.25 30.48 -12.70
CA PRO A 105 25.31 31.11 -13.48
C PRO A 105 25.18 30.80 -14.98
N LEU A 106 25.44 31.80 -15.82
CA LEU A 106 25.42 31.67 -17.28
C LEU A 106 26.71 32.27 -17.87
N LEU A 107 27.22 31.67 -18.96
CA LEU A 107 28.33 32.22 -19.73
C LEU A 107 27.81 33.21 -20.79
N ASP A 108 28.62 34.24 -21.05
CA ASP A 108 28.40 35.15 -22.17
C ASP A 108 28.74 34.47 -23.52
N VAL A 109 27.77 33.70 -24.02
CA VAL A 109 27.82 32.98 -25.31
C VAL A 109 26.44 33.03 -26.00
N ASP A 110 26.38 32.57 -27.25
CA ASP A 110 25.12 32.31 -27.94
C ASP A 110 24.41 31.09 -27.34
N PHE A 111 23.09 31.16 -27.18
CA PHE A 111 22.31 30.07 -26.60
C PHE A 111 20.87 30.03 -27.12
N THR A 112 20.21 28.89 -26.94
CA THR A 112 18.75 28.76 -27.03
C THR A 112 18.23 28.14 -25.74
N ALA A 113 17.54 28.94 -24.93
CA ALA A 113 16.89 28.51 -23.71
C ALA A 113 15.40 28.25 -23.97
N GLU A 114 14.87 27.20 -23.38
CA GLU A 114 13.43 26.88 -23.38
C GLU A 114 12.94 26.65 -21.95
N VAL A 115 11.71 27.07 -21.66
CA VAL A 115 11.05 26.86 -20.37
C VAL A 115 9.57 26.53 -20.57
N LYS A 116 9.05 25.60 -19.77
CA LYS A 116 7.63 25.20 -19.78
C LYS A 116 6.94 25.64 -18.49
N PHE A 117 6.17 26.71 -18.57
CA PHE A 117 5.31 27.17 -17.46
C PHE A 117 3.99 26.41 -17.48
N ILE A 118 3.65 25.72 -16.39
CA ILE A 118 2.34 25.06 -16.21
C ILE A 118 1.39 25.87 -15.31
N SER A 119 1.84 27.03 -14.80
CA SER A 119 1.02 27.95 -14.01
C SER A 119 -0.03 28.70 -14.83
N VAL A 120 -1.23 28.82 -14.26
CA VAL A 120 -2.30 29.71 -14.74
C VAL A 120 -2.15 31.08 -14.07
N LEU A 121 -1.83 32.12 -14.85
CA LEU A 121 -1.69 33.49 -14.33
C LEU A 121 -3.05 34.12 -13.98
N PRO A 122 -3.28 34.57 -12.73
CA PRO A 122 -4.48 35.32 -12.37
C PRO A 122 -4.46 36.75 -12.92
N ALA A 123 -5.64 37.36 -13.05
CA ALA A 123 -5.78 38.75 -13.54
C ALA A 123 -5.17 39.78 -12.56
N GLY A 124 -4.84 40.97 -13.08
CA GLY A 124 -4.34 42.09 -12.27
C GLY A 124 -2.82 42.14 -12.12
N PHE A 125 -2.07 42.02 -13.22
CA PHE A 125 -0.60 42.04 -13.23
C PHE A 125 0.09 40.92 -12.46
N ALA A 126 -0.40 39.68 -12.53
CA ALA A 126 0.49 38.54 -12.32
C ALA A 126 1.44 38.38 -13.51
N GLN A 127 2.73 38.16 -13.23
CA GLN A 127 3.83 38.00 -14.18
C GLN A 127 4.54 36.66 -13.93
N GLN A 128 5.01 36.03 -15.01
CA GLN A 128 5.97 34.92 -14.98
C GLN A 128 6.91 35.05 -16.17
N GLY A 129 8.17 34.66 -16.01
CA GLY A 129 9.09 34.75 -17.14
C GLY A 129 10.51 34.33 -16.84
N LEU A 130 11.35 34.53 -17.86
CA LEU A 130 12.79 34.40 -17.75
C LEU A 130 13.42 35.75 -17.40
N PHE A 131 14.44 35.68 -16.56
CA PHE A 131 15.28 36.81 -16.16
C PHE A 131 16.73 36.50 -16.56
N VAL A 132 17.30 37.34 -17.43
CA VAL A 132 18.72 37.30 -17.81
C VAL A 132 19.39 38.49 -17.15
N ARG A 133 20.38 38.24 -16.29
CA ARG A 133 21.06 39.30 -15.53
C ARG A 133 22.52 39.39 -15.95
N GLN A 134 22.99 40.63 -16.16
CA GLN A 134 24.40 40.99 -16.13
C GLN A 134 24.72 41.61 -14.76
N ASP A 135 23.95 42.63 -14.38
CA ASP A 135 24.02 43.31 -13.09
C ASP A 135 22.66 43.93 -12.73
N ASP A 136 22.56 44.72 -11.66
CA ASP A 136 21.28 45.28 -11.20
C ASP A 136 20.77 46.45 -12.08
N SER A 137 21.62 46.98 -12.97
CA SER A 137 21.29 48.04 -13.93
C SER A 137 21.16 47.52 -15.36
N ASN A 138 21.80 46.41 -15.71
CA ASN A 138 21.77 45.78 -17.03
C ASN A 138 21.20 44.36 -16.94
N TRP A 139 20.00 44.18 -17.49
CA TRP A 139 19.27 42.92 -17.47
C TRP A 139 18.21 42.88 -18.59
N LEU A 140 17.71 41.68 -18.90
CA LEU A 140 16.60 41.45 -19.83
C LEU A 140 15.53 40.57 -19.16
N ARG A 141 14.30 41.07 -19.16
CA ARG A 141 13.09 40.40 -18.66
C ARG A 141 12.22 39.97 -19.84
N LEU A 142 11.87 38.70 -19.87
CA LEU A 142 11.14 38.06 -20.98
C LEU A 142 9.94 37.33 -20.37
N GLU A 143 8.72 37.79 -20.63
CA GLU A 143 7.60 37.47 -19.74
C GLU A 143 6.26 37.18 -20.42
N PHE A 144 5.45 36.37 -19.76
CA PHE A 144 4.00 36.38 -19.89
C PHE A 144 3.40 37.13 -18.69
N TYR A 145 2.42 38.00 -18.93
CA TYR A 145 1.71 38.68 -17.85
C TYR A 145 0.25 38.96 -18.19
N ARG A 146 -0.58 39.08 -17.14
CA ARG A 146 -1.97 39.54 -17.24
C ARG A 146 -2.03 41.04 -17.00
N ASN A 147 -2.59 41.86 -17.88
CA ASN A 147 -2.71 43.29 -17.60
C ASN A 147 -3.83 43.62 -16.58
N GLU A 148 -4.06 44.91 -16.33
CA GLU A 148 -5.14 45.46 -15.50
C GLU A 148 -6.55 44.95 -15.87
N THR A 149 -6.81 44.69 -17.17
CA THR A 149 -8.09 44.16 -17.66
C THR A 149 -8.12 42.63 -17.75
N GLY A 150 -7.09 41.94 -17.24
CA GLY A 150 -6.96 40.48 -17.29
C GLY A 150 -6.54 39.91 -18.65
N GLN A 151 -6.22 40.73 -19.65
CA GLN A 151 -5.70 40.26 -20.95
C GLN A 151 -4.29 39.69 -20.76
N LEU A 152 -4.06 38.47 -21.27
CA LEU A 152 -2.73 37.86 -21.35
C LEU A 152 -1.89 38.54 -22.44
N ARG A 153 -0.61 38.80 -22.12
CA ARG A 153 0.34 39.51 -22.97
C ARG A 153 1.72 38.85 -22.88
N ILE A 154 2.54 39.04 -23.91
CA ILE A 154 3.95 38.66 -23.91
C ILE A 154 4.81 39.89 -24.21
N ALA A 155 5.89 40.08 -23.44
CA ALA A 155 6.75 41.25 -23.55
C ALA A 155 8.24 40.91 -23.39
N ALA A 156 9.09 41.79 -23.90
CA ALA A 156 10.53 41.80 -23.69
C ALA A 156 10.97 43.22 -23.27
N VAL A 157 11.59 43.33 -22.09
CA VAL A 157 11.96 44.60 -21.46
C VAL A 157 13.42 44.52 -20.99
N GLY A 158 14.24 45.47 -21.44
CA GLY A 158 15.62 45.68 -21.00
C GLY A 158 15.72 46.73 -19.89
N GLY A 159 16.65 46.50 -18.96
CA GLY A 159 16.85 47.36 -17.81
C GLY A 159 17.65 48.63 -18.09
N PRO A 160 17.29 49.78 -17.48
CA PRO A 160 15.94 50.18 -17.07
C PRO A 160 15.15 50.80 -18.25
N ASP A 161 13.84 50.58 -18.28
CA ASP A 161 12.85 51.26 -19.16
C ASP A 161 12.97 51.04 -20.70
N ILE A 162 13.68 50.02 -21.19
CA ILE A 162 13.74 49.70 -22.64
C ILE A 162 12.69 48.65 -23.00
N VAL A 163 11.53 49.05 -23.50
CA VAL A 163 10.52 48.11 -24.04
C VAL A 163 10.87 47.76 -25.48
N PHE A 164 11.28 46.50 -25.73
CA PHE A 164 11.57 46.01 -27.09
C PHE A 164 10.27 45.63 -27.82
N PHE A 165 9.39 44.92 -27.13
CA PHE A 165 7.99 44.74 -27.54
C PHE A 165 7.10 44.45 -26.32
N ASP A 166 5.82 44.76 -26.47
CA ASP A 166 4.74 44.32 -25.58
C ASP A 166 3.50 44.09 -26.46
N GLN A 167 3.06 42.83 -26.59
CA GLN A 167 1.98 42.44 -27.49
C GLN A 167 0.88 41.63 -26.77
N PRO A 168 -0.40 41.83 -27.11
CA PRO A 168 -1.48 40.99 -26.61
C PRO A 168 -1.42 39.59 -27.20
N LEU A 169 -1.76 38.58 -26.37
CA LEU A 169 -2.07 37.24 -26.84
C LEU A 169 -3.59 37.05 -26.93
N THR A 170 -4.03 36.16 -27.83
CA THR A 170 -5.45 35.86 -28.03
C THR A 170 -5.93 34.87 -26.97
N ASP A 171 -6.54 35.40 -25.91
CA ASP A 171 -7.18 34.63 -24.83
C ASP A 171 -8.52 34.03 -25.33
N PRO A 172 -8.92 32.80 -24.91
CA PRO A 172 -8.25 31.92 -23.96
C PRO A 172 -7.06 31.17 -24.56
N LEU A 173 -5.91 31.21 -23.88
CA LEU A 173 -4.83 30.24 -24.07
C LEU A 173 -4.80 29.24 -22.90
N PRO A 174 -4.73 27.92 -23.15
CA PRO A 174 -4.54 26.93 -22.09
C PRO A 174 -3.09 26.99 -21.54
N ALA A 175 -2.89 26.49 -20.33
CA ALA A 175 -1.58 26.06 -19.89
C ALA A 175 -1.27 24.66 -20.49
N PRO A 176 0.00 24.33 -20.79
CA PRO A 176 1.22 25.09 -20.52
C PRO A 176 1.43 26.29 -21.45
N LEU A 177 2.19 27.28 -20.97
CA LEU A 177 2.78 28.33 -21.78
C LEU A 177 4.29 28.08 -21.86
N LEU A 178 4.81 27.81 -23.06
CA LEU A 178 6.23 27.61 -23.29
C LEU A 178 6.86 28.88 -23.87
N MET A 179 8.09 29.16 -23.46
CA MET A 179 8.90 30.26 -24.00
C MET A 179 10.25 29.72 -24.50
N ARG A 180 10.66 30.17 -25.68
CA ARG A 180 11.98 29.93 -26.27
C ARG A 180 12.68 31.26 -26.48
N VAL A 181 13.92 31.36 -26.05
CA VAL A 181 14.76 32.55 -26.16
C VAL A 181 16.04 32.16 -26.90
N VAL A 182 16.24 32.72 -28.08
CA VAL A 182 17.45 32.56 -28.88
C VAL A 182 18.28 33.84 -28.77
N ARG A 183 19.54 33.72 -28.34
CA ARG A 183 20.54 34.78 -28.40
C ARG A 183 21.59 34.43 -29.46
N ALA A 184 21.84 35.36 -30.38
CA ALA A 184 22.91 35.30 -31.38
C ALA A 184 23.65 36.64 -31.42
N GLY A 185 24.82 36.70 -30.79
CA GLY A 185 25.46 37.96 -30.39
C GLY A 185 24.52 38.82 -29.56
N ASP A 186 24.39 40.09 -29.92
CA ASP A 186 23.46 41.02 -29.28
C ASP A 186 22.02 40.90 -29.80
N THR A 187 21.73 39.95 -30.71
CA THR A 187 20.38 39.77 -31.27
C THR A 187 19.59 38.74 -30.48
N TRP A 188 18.40 39.15 -30.02
CA TRP A 188 17.50 38.34 -29.23
C TRP A 188 16.21 38.05 -30.01
N THR A 189 15.79 36.79 -29.99
CA THR A 189 14.49 36.35 -30.52
C THR A 189 13.73 35.61 -29.43
N VAL A 190 12.51 36.10 -29.13
CA VAL A 190 11.59 35.45 -28.21
C VAL A 190 10.52 34.75 -29.02
N SER A 191 10.20 33.51 -28.68
CA SER A 191 9.08 32.76 -29.24
C SER A 191 8.27 32.10 -28.14
N TRP A 192 7.00 31.82 -28.40
CA TRP A 192 6.11 31.14 -27.48
C TRP A 192 5.36 29.99 -28.15
N SER A 193 4.84 29.08 -27.34
CA SER A 193 4.08 27.90 -27.77
C SER A 193 3.14 27.43 -26.64
N VAL A 194 2.13 26.64 -26.99
CA VAL A 194 1.22 25.93 -26.05
C VAL A 194 1.36 24.40 -26.14
N ASP A 195 2.03 23.89 -27.17
CA ASP A 195 2.18 22.46 -27.48
C ASP A 195 3.66 22.01 -27.48
N GLY A 196 4.60 22.95 -27.39
CA GLY A 196 6.05 22.72 -27.50
C GLY A 196 6.54 22.40 -28.92
N SER A 197 5.64 22.25 -29.89
CA SER A 197 5.95 21.84 -31.27
C SER A 197 5.78 23.01 -32.26
N THR A 198 4.71 23.78 -32.09
CA THR A 198 4.36 24.95 -32.90
C THR A 198 4.81 26.22 -32.19
N TRP A 199 5.83 26.88 -32.74
CA TRP A 199 6.44 28.06 -32.13
C TRP A 199 6.11 29.34 -32.90
N GLN A 200 5.61 30.35 -32.19
CA GLN A 200 5.28 31.67 -32.73
C GLN A 200 6.28 32.71 -32.22
N VAL A 201 6.92 33.44 -33.13
CA VAL A 201 7.83 34.55 -32.77
C VAL A 201 7.01 35.69 -32.15
N ALA A 202 7.50 36.24 -31.04
CA ALA A 202 6.90 37.38 -30.36
C ALA A 202 7.60 38.69 -30.77
N GLY A 203 6.82 39.70 -31.17
CA GLY A 203 7.33 40.94 -31.72
C GLY A 203 8.18 40.72 -32.96
N VAL A 204 9.30 41.45 -33.04
CA VAL A 204 10.37 41.24 -34.02
C VAL A 204 11.68 40.98 -33.26
N PRO A 205 12.65 40.24 -33.84
CA PRO A 205 13.98 40.13 -33.25
C PRO A 205 14.58 41.51 -32.99
N PHE A 206 15.17 41.69 -31.81
CA PHE A 206 15.67 42.97 -31.33
C PHE A 206 17.15 42.88 -30.91
N VAL A 207 17.81 44.03 -30.85
CA VAL A 207 19.23 44.12 -30.47
C VAL A 207 19.33 44.68 -29.05
N HIS A 208 20.04 43.97 -28.18
CA HIS A 208 20.37 44.39 -26.82
C HIS A 208 21.76 43.86 -26.46
N ASP A 209 22.72 44.79 -26.37
CA ASP A 209 24.05 44.56 -25.79
C ASP A 209 23.87 44.27 -24.29
N LEU A 210 24.16 43.02 -23.93
CA LEU A 210 24.05 42.46 -22.59
C LEU A 210 25.06 41.32 -22.50
N GLN A 211 25.82 41.26 -21.41
CA GLN A 211 26.79 40.21 -21.10
C GLN A 211 26.23 39.32 -19.98
N PRO A 212 25.53 38.21 -20.27
CA PRO A 212 24.85 37.44 -19.26
C PRO A 212 25.83 36.82 -18.26
N VAL A 213 25.55 37.00 -16.97
CA VAL A 213 26.21 36.26 -15.87
C VAL A 213 25.28 35.29 -15.17
N GLY A 214 23.96 35.41 -15.39
CA GLY A 214 22.97 34.46 -14.92
C GLY A 214 21.68 34.47 -15.73
N LEU A 215 21.02 33.32 -15.74
CA LEU A 215 19.71 33.08 -16.35
C LEU A 215 18.84 32.29 -15.36
N GLY A 216 17.53 32.54 -15.39
CA GLY A 216 16.58 31.74 -14.64
C GLY A 216 15.17 32.31 -14.67
N ILE A 217 14.40 31.99 -13.64
CA ILE A 217 12.94 32.16 -13.59
C ILE A 217 12.58 33.21 -12.53
N TYR A 218 11.60 34.06 -12.81
CA TYR A 218 11.05 34.99 -11.82
C TYR A 218 9.51 34.91 -11.75
N ALA A 219 8.98 35.29 -10.59
CA ALA A 219 7.56 35.49 -10.33
C ALA A 219 7.33 36.93 -9.89
N GLY A 220 6.50 37.69 -10.60
CA GLY A 220 6.33 39.13 -10.34
C GLY A 220 4.87 39.56 -10.26
N ASN A 221 4.57 40.61 -9.50
CA ASN A 221 3.24 41.18 -9.45
C ASN A 221 3.23 42.71 -9.33
N ARG A 222 2.12 43.35 -9.73
CA ARG A 222 2.00 44.82 -9.78
C ARG A 222 0.58 45.31 -9.48
N GLY A 223 0.48 46.60 -9.21
CA GLY A 223 -0.77 47.37 -9.27
C GLY A 223 -1.18 47.93 -7.92
N ALA A 224 -2.38 48.50 -7.86
CA ALA A 224 -2.95 49.01 -6.61
C ALA A 224 -3.38 47.89 -5.63
N SER A 225 -3.51 46.65 -6.12
CA SER A 225 -3.82 45.45 -5.33
C SER A 225 -3.15 44.22 -5.99
N PRO A 226 -1.82 44.07 -5.89
CA PRO A 226 -1.09 42.99 -6.56
C PRO A 226 -1.56 41.60 -6.08
N PRO A 227 -1.86 40.65 -6.99
CA PRO A 227 -2.31 39.32 -6.63
C PRO A 227 -1.17 38.47 -6.07
N ALA A 228 -1.48 37.63 -5.08
CA ALA A 228 -0.61 36.50 -4.74
C ALA A 228 -0.77 35.41 -5.80
N HIS A 229 0.32 34.84 -6.29
CA HIS A 229 0.28 33.67 -7.18
C HIS A 229 1.54 32.81 -7.03
N THR A 230 1.58 31.72 -7.80
CA THR A 230 2.73 30.81 -7.84
C THR A 230 3.01 30.48 -9.29
N VAL A 231 4.22 30.80 -9.73
CA VAL A 231 4.76 30.36 -11.01
C VAL A 231 5.18 28.91 -10.86
N GLN A 232 4.69 28.05 -11.75
CA GLN A 232 4.97 26.62 -11.74
C GLN A 232 5.71 26.28 -13.04
N VAL A 233 6.95 25.81 -12.89
CA VAL A 233 7.82 25.46 -14.02
C VAL A 233 8.11 23.98 -13.96
N ASP A 234 7.68 23.29 -15.02
CA ASP A 234 7.89 21.86 -15.24
C ASP A 234 9.38 21.61 -15.51
N TRP A 235 9.95 22.27 -16.52
CA TRP A 235 11.37 22.22 -16.82
C TRP A 235 11.90 23.51 -17.45
N ILE A 236 13.23 23.70 -17.37
CA ILE A 236 14.01 24.70 -18.09
C ILE A 236 15.29 24.08 -18.66
N ARG A 237 15.55 24.27 -19.95
CA ARG A 237 16.69 23.64 -20.64
C ARG A 237 17.38 24.55 -21.64
N MET A 238 18.62 24.20 -21.96
CA MET A 238 19.31 24.68 -23.15
C MET A 238 19.15 23.64 -24.26
N VAL A 239 18.71 24.02 -25.46
CA VAL A 239 18.33 23.08 -26.55
C VAL A 239 19.50 22.21 -27.06
N SER A 240 20.75 22.52 -26.67
CA SER A 240 21.94 21.70 -26.92
C SER A 240 22.21 20.63 -25.86
N LEU A 241 21.41 20.55 -24.80
CA LEU A 241 21.47 19.55 -23.73
C LEU A 241 20.19 18.71 -23.79
N GLY A 242 20.33 17.38 -23.68
CA GLY A 242 19.17 16.49 -23.57
C GLY A 242 18.50 16.62 -22.21
N ASP A 243 17.25 16.16 -22.13
CA ASP A 243 16.49 16.11 -20.87
C ASP A 243 17.12 15.07 -19.92
N ASP A 244 17.33 15.42 -18.64
CA ASP A 244 18.02 14.58 -17.63
C ASP A 244 17.06 13.67 -16.84
N ASP A 245 16.17 12.99 -17.56
CA ASP A 245 15.08 12.20 -16.97
C ASP A 245 15.44 10.70 -16.87
N THR A 246 15.92 10.28 -15.69
CA THR A 246 15.85 8.87 -15.21
C THR A 246 16.01 8.70 -13.69
N ALA A 247 16.43 9.74 -12.95
CA ALA A 247 16.90 9.59 -11.58
C ALA A 247 15.77 9.31 -10.58
N ARG A 248 15.55 8.04 -10.22
CA ARG A 248 14.55 7.63 -9.21
C ARG A 248 15.13 7.62 -7.79
N ASN A 249 14.37 8.10 -6.80
CA ASN A 249 14.73 8.06 -5.36
C ASN A 249 14.70 6.64 -4.79
N THR A 250 15.73 5.85 -5.13
CA THR A 250 15.83 4.42 -4.85
C THR A 250 16.74 4.14 -3.65
N LEU A 251 16.38 3.14 -2.84
CA LEU A 251 17.31 2.55 -1.86
C LEU A 251 17.82 1.21 -2.39
N THR A 252 19.08 1.19 -2.79
CA THR A 252 19.77 -0.03 -3.24
C THR A 252 20.48 -0.71 -2.07
N THR A 253 20.29 -2.03 -1.94
CA THR A 253 20.92 -2.85 -0.89
C THR A 253 21.96 -3.79 -1.48
N GLY A 254 23.18 -3.73 -0.94
CA GLY A 254 24.29 -4.62 -1.25
C GLY A 254 24.52 -5.67 -0.16
N ILE A 255 25.05 -6.82 -0.53
CA ILE A 255 25.42 -7.89 0.40
C ILE A 255 26.86 -8.33 0.12
N VAL A 256 27.69 -8.34 1.15
CA VAL A 256 29.04 -8.93 1.14
C VAL A 256 29.02 -10.10 2.12
N GLY A 257 29.27 -11.32 1.62
CA GLY A 257 29.05 -12.56 2.37
C GLY A 257 27.71 -13.21 2.04
N GLY A 258 27.27 -14.17 2.87
CA GLY A 258 26.12 -15.04 2.56
C GLY A 258 24.84 -14.82 3.36
N GLY A 259 24.72 -13.71 4.11
CA GLY A 259 23.49 -13.35 4.82
C GLY A 259 22.41 -12.74 3.92
N GLN A 260 21.34 -12.23 4.51
CA GLN A 260 20.22 -11.59 3.81
C GLN A 260 19.99 -10.15 4.29
N VAL A 261 19.34 -9.33 3.46
CA VAL A 261 18.91 -7.97 3.82
C VAL A 261 17.44 -7.79 3.42
N SER A 262 16.63 -7.25 4.33
CA SER A 262 15.27 -6.79 4.07
C SER A 262 15.14 -5.30 4.36
N ARG A 263 14.18 -4.62 3.73
CA ARG A 263 13.89 -3.20 3.96
C ARG A 263 12.38 -3.00 4.17
N SER A 264 12.02 -2.05 5.03
CA SER A 264 10.64 -1.74 5.37
C SER A 264 10.42 -0.22 5.30
N PRO A 265 9.53 0.27 4.41
CA PRO A 265 8.80 -0.49 3.38
C PRO A 265 9.70 -0.88 2.20
N GLU A 266 9.38 -2.02 1.56
CA GLU A 266 10.10 -2.62 0.42
C GLU A 266 9.68 -1.96 -0.91
N LEU A 267 9.88 -0.64 -1.04
CA LEU A 267 9.54 0.09 -2.26
C LEU A 267 10.69 0.11 -3.28
N VAL A 268 10.37 0.27 -4.55
CA VAL A 268 11.35 0.58 -5.60
C VAL A 268 11.77 2.04 -5.50
N ASN A 269 10.79 2.94 -5.40
CA ASN A 269 10.97 4.39 -5.24
C ASN A 269 10.44 4.83 -3.87
N HIS A 270 11.09 5.79 -3.24
CA HIS A 270 10.70 6.34 -1.94
C HIS A 270 10.32 7.83 -2.05
N ALA A 271 9.43 8.29 -1.18
CA ALA A 271 9.14 9.72 -1.05
C ALA A 271 10.30 10.45 -0.37
N CYS A 272 10.45 11.75 -0.67
CA CYS A 272 11.41 12.61 0.02
C CYS A 272 11.14 12.67 1.52
N GLY A 273 12.18 12.45 2.33
CA GLY A 273 12.09 12.40 3.79
C GLY A 273 11.53 11.08 4.35
N GLN A 274 11.17 10.11 3.50
CA GLN A 274 10.70 8.80 3.96
C GLN A 274 11.79 8.08 4.75
N VAL A 275 11.45 7.53 5.91
CA VAL A 275 12.33 6.65 6.69
C VAL A 275 12.12 5.21 6.23
N VAL A 276 13.22 4.51 5.98
CA VAL A 276 13.26 3.09 5.58
C VAL A 276 14.09 2.33 6.59
N THR A 277 13.50 1.32 7.22
CA THR A 277 14.18 0.45 8.19
C THR A 277 14.78 -0.73 7.45
N VAL A 278 16.11 -0.86 7.48
CA VAL A 278 16.85 -1.94 6.82
C VAL A 278 17.38 -2.92 7.87
N THR A 279 17.11 -4.21 7.67
CA THR A 279 17.48 -5.28 8.60
C THR A 279 18.41 -6.26 7.91
N ALA A 280 19.54 -6.58 8.55
CA ALA A 280 20.41 -7.68 8.15
C ALA A 280 19.99 -8.95 8.89
N LEU A 281 19.88 -10.07 8.17
CA LEU A 281 19.46 -11.36 8.69
C LEU A 281 20.62 -12.36 8.55
N ASP A 282 20.99 -12.97 9.67
CA ASP A 282 22.00 -14.02 9.72
C ASP A 282 21.47 -15.31 9.08
N THR A 283 22.36 -16.02 8.39
CA THR A 283 22.08 -17.34 7.80
C THR A 283 23.05 -18.37 8.35
N PRO A 284 22.76 -19.68 8.29
CA PRO A 284 23.74 -20.71 8.64
C PRO A 284 25.06 -20.53 7.88
N GLY A 285 26.13 -20.27 8.61
CA GLY A 285 27.48 -20.03 8.09
C GLY A 285 27.91 -18.56 8.09
N TRP A 286 27.01 -17.63 8.39
CA TRP A 286 27.28 -16.18 8.28
C TRP A 286 26.65 -15.39 9.43
N ALA A 287 27.40 -14.42 9.95
CA ALA A 287 26.94 -13.48 10.98
C ALA A 287 27.19 -12.04 10.53
N PHE A 288 26.23 -11.16 10.79
CA PHE A 288 26.31 -9.74 10.44
C PHE A 288 27.47 -9.04 11.16
N ALA A 289 28.28 -8.30 10.39
CA ALA A 289 29.48 -7.61 10.86
C ALA A 289 29.37 -6.08 10.79
N GLY A 290 28.47 -5.53 9.98
CA GLY A 290 28.21 -4.09 9.91
C GLY A 290 27.69 -3.60 8.56
N TRP A 291 27.17 -2.38 8.57
CA TRP A 291 26.73 -1.61 7.41
C TRP A 291 27.84 -0.72 6.86
N SER A 292 27.75 -0.43 5.56
CA SER A 292 28.57 0.57 4.86
C SER A 292 27.76 1.25 3.74
N GLY A 293 28.20 2.41 3.26
CA GLY A 293 27.45 3.23 2.29
C GLY A 293 26.68 4.35 2.99
N ALA A 294 25.38 4.47 2.71
CA ALA A 294 24.49 5.51 3.25
C ALA A 294 24.38 5.54 4.78
N GLN A 295 24.65 4.41 5.45
CA GLN A 295 24.82 4.30 6.90
C GLN A 295 26.05 3.43 7.19
N THR A 296 26.63 3.58 8.39
CA THR A 296 27.81 2.83 8.82
C THR A 296 27.68 2.34 10.26
N GLY A 297 28.31 1.21 10.58
CA GLY A 297 28.37 0.66 11.94
C GLY A 297 27.57 -0.63 12.11
N MET A 298 27.36 -1.05 13.37
CA MET A 298 26.81 -2.38 13.71
C MET A 298 25.35 -2.35 14.21
N ALA A 299 24.65 -1.21 14.12
CA ALA A 299 23.24 -1.13 14.50
C ALA A 299 22.39 -1.96 13.52
N ASN A 300 21.62 -2.91 14.02
CA ASN A 300 20.75 -3.77 13.21
C ASN A 300 19.45 -4.05 13.99
N PRO A 301 18.26 -3.67 13.46
CA PRO A 301 18.05 -2.91 12.21
C PRO A 301 18.66 -1.49 12.24
N VAL A 302 18.75 -0.86 11.08
CA VAL A 302 19.19 0.53 10.88
C VAL A 302 18.13 1.32 10.13
N GLU A 303 17.94 2.59 10.46
CA GLU A 303 17.02 3.49 9.75
C GLU A 303 17.78 4.38 8.77
N VAL A 304 17.19 4.60 7.58
CA VAL A 304 17.74 5.44 6.51
C VAL A 304 16.67 6.44 6.08
N THR A 305 17.00 7.74 6.04
CA THR A 305 16.09 8.78 5.53
C THR A 305 16.38 9.09 4.07
N MET A 306 15.38 8.96 3.21
CA MET A 306 15.48 9.10 1.77
C MET A 306 15.45 10.57 1.34
N ALA A 307 16.64 11.18 1.20
CA ALA A 307 16.82 12.54 0.68
C ALA A 307 17.19 12.57 -0.83
N GLY A 308 17.17 11.41 -1.48
CA GLY A 308 17.68 11.16 -2.82
C GLY A 308 18.17 9.70 -2.91
N PRO A 309 18.66 9.23 -4.07
CA PRO A 309 19.10 7.85 -4.25
C PRO A 309 20.21 7.45 -3.26
N LEU A 310 20.05 6.31 -2.59
CA LEU A 310 20.98 5.81 -1.57
C LEU A 310 21.40 4.37 -1.83
N ALA A 311 22.61 4.03 -1.42
CA ALA A 311 23.18 2.69 -1.48
C ALA A 311 23.68 2.26 -0.09
N LEU A 312 23.21 1.11 0.41
CA LEU A 312 23.57 0.58 1.72
C LEU A 312 24.02 -0.89 1.58
N THR A 313 25.18 -1.26 2.11
CA THR A 313 25.73 -2.62 2.00
C THR A 313 25.89 -3.27 3.36
N ALA A 314 25.24 -4.42 3.57
CA ALA A 314 25.49 -5.31 4.70
C ALA A 314 26.74 -6.14 4.45
N THR A 315 27.63 -6.20 5.45
CA THR A 315 28.75 -7.15 5.46
C THR A 315 28.48 -8.25 6.46
N PHE A 316 28.66 -9.49 6.05
CA PHE A 316 28.59 -10.70 6.86
C PHE A 316 29.95 -11.39 6.88
N VAL A 317 30.33 -11.92 8.04
CA VAL A 317 31.55 -12.73 8.23
C VAL A 317 31.18 -14.20 8.41
N ALA A 318 32.03 -15.09 7.90
CA ALA A 318 31.80 -16.52 8.02
C ALA A 318 31.94 -16.97 9.49
N VAL A 319 30.95 -17.74 9.97
CA VAL A 319 30.96 -18.39 11.29
C VAL A 319 30.81 -19.91 11.12
N PRO A 320 31.44 -20.75 11.96
CA PRO A 320 31.28 -22.19 11.85
C PRO A 320 29.82 -22.62 12.05
N VAL A 321 29.39 -23.63 11.30
CA VAL A 321 28.06 -24.25 11.43
C VAL A 321 28.20 -25.60 12.12
N HIS A 322 27.19 -25.95 12.92
CA HIS A 322 27.08 -27.23 13.59
C HIS A 322 25.70 -27.83 13.43
N THR A 323 25.66 -29.13 13.19
CA THR A 323 24.44 -29.93 13.07
C THR A 323 23.96 -30.42 14.43
N LEU A 324 22.65 -30.45 14.63
CA LEU A 324 22.00 -31.05 15.79
C LEU A 324 21.10 -32.20 15.34
N ALA A 325 21.50 -33.43 15.66
CA ALA A 325 20.78 -34.64 15.30
C ALA A 325 19.93 -35.16 16.48
N PRO A 326 18.60 -34.98 16.49
CA PRO A 326 17.73 -35.64 17.45
C PRO A 326 17.54 -37.12 17.08
N VAL A 327 17.67 -37.98 18.09
CA VAL A 327 17.42 -39.42 18.04
C VAL A 327 16.30 -39.75 19.02
N VAL A 328 15.38 -40.63 18.64
CA VAL A 328 14.28 -41.09 19.50
C VAL A 328 14.42 -42.58 19.77
N ILE A 329 14.29 -42.98 21.03
CA ILE A 329 14.21 -44.38 21.46
C ILE A 329 12.89 -44.57 22.18
N GLY A 330 12.00 -45.41 21.63
CA GLY A 330 10.62 -45.55 22.08
C GLY A 330 9.63 -44.77 21.20
N GLY A 331 8.39 -44.62 21.66
CA GLY A 331 7.34 -43.87 20.97
C GLY A 331 7.23 -42.43 21.47
N GLY A 332 7.82 -41.49 20.74
CA GLY A 332 7.76 -40.07 21.06
C GLY A 332 8.36 -39.21 19.95
N SER A 333 8.55 -37.92 20.18
CA SER A 333 9.20 -37.03 19.22
C SER A 333 10.08 -35.97 19.91
N VAL A 334 10.88 -35.24 19.12
CA VAL A 334 11.75 -34.15 19.59
C VAL A 334 11.52 -32.91 18.73
N ILE A 335 11.27 -31.78 19.37
CA ILE A 335 11.19 -30.45 18.76
C ILE A 335 12.48 -29.68 19.05
N LEU A 336 12.96 -28.92 18.07
CA LEU A 336 14.11 -28.02 18.17
C LEU A 336 13.64 -26.56 18.02
N ALA A 337 14.09 -25.68 18.91
CA ALA A 337 13.84 -24.23 18.82
C ALA A 337 15.17 -23.45 19.00
N PRO A 338 15.64 -22.70 17.98
CA PRO A 338 15.04 -22.52 16.65
C PRO A 338 14.97 -23.82 15.84
N PRO A 339 14.07 -23.95 14.85
CA PRO A 339 14.05 -25.08 13.94
C PRO A 339 15.24 -25.03 12.96
N GLY A 340 15.49 -26.14 12.25
CA GLY A 340 16.43 -26.19 11.12
C GLY A 340 17.58 -27.19 11.23
N GLY A 341 17.92 -27.68 12.44
CA GLY A 341 18.89 -28.76 12.64
C GLY A 341 20.35 -28.42 12.29
N SER A 342 20.64 -27.22 11.80
CA SER A 342 21.97 -26.68 11.54
C SER A 342 22.01 -25.23 12.00
N TYR A 343 23.02 -24.88 12.81
CA TYR A 343 23.06 -23.62 13.54
C TYR A 343 24.47 -23.03 13.57
N ASN A 344 24.56 -21.71 13.74
CA ASN A 344 25.84 -21.01 13.89
C ASN A 344 26.50 -21.38 15.23
N HIS A 345 27.83 -21.30 15.28
CA HIS A 345 28.61 -21.57 16.49
C HIS A 345 28.18 -20.65 17.63
N GLY A 346 27.80 -21.25 18.76
CA GLY A 346 27.29 -20.55 19.94
C GLY A 346 25.77 -20.33 19.97
N THR A 347 25.02 -20.71 18.93
CA THR A 347 23.54 -20.70 18.99
C THR A 347 23.06 -21.59 20.14
N VAL A 348 22.14 -21.07 20.96
CA VAL A 348 21.43 -21.85 21.98
C VAL A 348 20.21 -22.48 21.32
N VAL A 349 20.08 -23.80 21.41
CA VAL A 349 18.92 -24.55 20.92
C VAL A 349 18.22 -25.19 22.10
N THR A 350 16.91 -24.97 22.21
CA THR A 350 16.03 -25.68 23.13
C THR A 350 15.56 -26.97 22.47
N VAL A 351 15.70 -28.09 23.17
CA VAL A 351 15.21 -29.40 22.76
C VAL A 351 14.09 -29.86 23.69
N THR A 352 12.95 -30.20 23.11
CA THR A 352 11.73 -30.60 23.84
C THR A 352 11.29 -31.98 23.37
N ALA A 353 11.22 -32.93 24.29
CA ALA A 353 10.67 -34.26 24.02
C ALA A 353 9.15 -34.23 24.20
N LEU A 354 8.41 -34.89 23.31
CA LEU A 354 6.97 -35.06 23.41
C LEU A 354 6.61 -36.54 23.49
N ASP A 355 5.81 -36.88 24.49
CA ASP A 355 5.26 -38.20 24.73
C ASP A 355 4.29 -38.60 23.59
N ALA A 356 4.33 -39.86 23.16
CA ALA A 356 3.27 -40.46 22.34
C ALA A 356 2.41 -41.40 23.20
N PRO A 357 1.19 -41.76 22.76
CA PRO A 357 0.31 -42.65 23.51
C PRO A 357 1.00 -43.98 23.88
N GLY A 358 0.95 -44.34 25.16
CA GLY A 358 1.57 -45.55 25.71
C GLY A 358 3.04 -45.40 26.11
N TRP A 359 3.58 -44.18 26.01
CA TRP A 359 4.96 -43.86 26.32
C TRP A 359 5.04 -42.57 27.15
N ALA A 360 6.03 -42.48 28.03
CA ALA A 360 6.39 -41.26 28.72
C ALA A 360 7.90 -41.02 28.59
N PHE A 361 8.28 -39.75 28.45
CA PHE A 361 9.68 -39.33 28.40
C PHE A 361 10.41 -39.77 29.67
N ALA A 362 11.46 -40.56 29.49
CA ALA A 362 12.23 -41.16 30.58
C ALA A 362 13.47 -40.33 30.92
N ALA A 363 14.28 -39.99 29.91
CA ALA A 363 15.48 -39.16 30.04
C ALA A 363 16.06 -38.74 28.67
N TRP A 364 16.83 -37.65 28.68
CA TRP A 364 17.77 -37.32 27.62
C TRP A 364 19.10 -38.05 27.81
N ALA A 365 19.79 -38.29 26.69
CA ALA A 365 21.19 -38.68 26.62
C ALA A 365 21.89 -38.01 25.42
N GLY A 366 23.22 -38.07 25.39
CA GLY A 366 24.04 -37.41 24.35
C GLY A 366 24.52 -36.03 24.81
N ALA A 367 24.30 -35.01 24.00
CA ALA A 367 24.75 -33.63 24.29
C ALA A 367 24.00 -32.96 25.45
N VAL A 368 22.79 -33.45 25.79
CA VAL A 368 22.07 -33.13 27.03
C VAL A 368 21.72 -34.43 27.74
N ALA A 369 21.52 -34.39 29.07
CA ALA A 369 21.31 -35.60 29.87
C ALA A 369 20.40 -35.37 31.07
N GLY A 370 19.62 -36.41 31.42
CA GLY A 370 18.74 -36.42 32.59
C GLY A 370 17.27 -36.20 32.25
N GLN A 371 16.43 -36.06 33.28
CA GLN A 371 14.97 -36.11 33.15
C GLN A 371 14.29 -34.74 33.01
N ALA A 372 15.05 -33.65 33.03
CA ALA A 372 14.51 -32.32 32.77
C ALA A 372 14.10 -32.22 31.29
N ASN A 373 12.88 -31.76 31.03
CA ASN A 373 12.33 -31.56 29.69
C ASN A 373 11.46 -30.29 29.72
N PRO A 374 11.74 -29.26 28.91
CA PRO A 374 12.80 -29.17 27.89
C PRO A 374 14.24 -29.10 28.46
N GLN A 375 15.23 -29.18 27.57
CA GLN A 375 16.65 -28.87 27.83
C GLN A 375 17.12 -27.76 26.88
N THR A 376 18.19 -27.05 27.25
CA THR A 376 18.92 -26.15 26.34
C THR A 376 20.35 -26.63 26.14
N LEU A 377 20.88 -26.44 24.94
CA LEU A 377 22.27 -26.77 24.59
C LEU A 377 22.87 -25.68 23.71
N VAL A 378 24.20 -25.54 23.77
CA VAL A 378 24.94 -24.54 22.99
C VAL A 378 25.67 -25.26 21.85
N MET A 379 25.38 -24.84 20.61
CA MET A 379 25.93 -25.43 19.39
C MET A 379 27.40 -25.04 19.20
N ASN A 380 28.30 -25.73 19.90
CA ASN A 380 29.75 -25.50 19.86
C ASN A 380 30.52 -26.53 19.00
N ALA A 381 29.84 -27.59 18.57
CA ALA A 381 30.30 -28.71 17.77
C ALA A 381 29.06 -29.41 17.18
N ASP A 382 29.22 -30.28 16.19
CA ASP A 382 28.15 -31.21 15.80
C ASP A 382 27.71 -32.02 17.03
N GLN A 383 26.42 -32.02 17.31
CA GLN A 383 25.84 -32.58 18.53
C GLN A 383 24.67 -33.51 18.20
N ALA A 384 24.49 -34.54 19.02
CA ALA A 384 23.35 -35.43 18.95
C ALA A 384 22.69 -35.51 20.32
N VAL A 385 21.35 -35.48 20.32
CA VAL A 385 20.53 -35.63 21.53
C VAL A 385 19.63 -36.84 21.35
N THR A 386 19.50 -37.66 22.37
CA THR A 386 18.65 -38.85 22.36
C THR A 386 17.54 -38.66 23.38
N ALA A 387 16.29 -38.61 22.94
CA ALA A 387 15.14 -38.71 23.82
C ALA A 387 14.79 -40.20 23.99
N ALA A 388 14.93 -40.71 25.21
CA ALA A 388 14.48 -42.04 25.56
C ALA A 388 13.09 -41.96 26.21
N PHE A 389 12.17 -42.80 25.76
CA PHE A 389 10.82 -42.95 26.26
C PHE A 389 10.64 -44.36 26.84
N SER A 390 9.92 -44.45 27.96
CA SER A 390 9.52 -45.72 28.59
C SER A 390 8.05 -45.99 28.34
N ALA A 391 7.69 -47.26 28.14
CA ALA A 391 6.29 -47.65 28.03
C ALA A 391 5.55 -47.42 29.37
N VAL A 392 4.32 -46.90 29.29
CA VAL A 392 3.42 -46.68 30.44
C VAL A 392 2.09 -47.36 30.16
N ALA A 393 1.42 -47.86 31.20
CA ALA A 393 0.08 -48.41 31.05
C ALA A 393 -0.89 -47.35 30.53
N GLN A 394 -1.90 -47.79 29.79
CA GLN A 394 -2.92 -46.92 29.23
C GLN A 394 -4.30 -47.31 29.73
N HIS A 395 -5.15 -46.31 29.92
CA HIS A 395 -6.55 -46.48 30.23
C HIS A 395 -7.42 -45.67 29.28
N THR A 396 -8.61 -46.18 29.02
CA THR A 396 -9.59 -45.55 28.16
C THR A 396 -10.43 -44.52 28.92
N VAL A 397 -10.75 -43.41 28.25
CA VAL A 397 -11.75 -42.44 28.72
C VAL A 397 -12.88 -42.46 27.71
N ILE A 398 -13.98 -43.09 28.10
CA ILE A 398 -15.23 -43.13 27.34
C ILE A 398 -16.03 -41.88 27.71
N ALA A 399 -16.09 -40.92 26.80
CA ALA A 399 -16.89 -39.71 26.94
C ALA A 399 -18.22 -39.86 26.20
N SER A 400 -19.33 -39.50 26.86
CA SER A 400 -20.68 -39.57 26.30
C SER A 400 -21.54 -38.38 26.74
N VAL A 401 -22.61 -38.09 26.00
CA VAL A 401 -23.50 -36.94 26.27
C VAL A 401 -24.94 -37.40 26.44
N LEU A 402 -25.65 -36.77 27.37
CA LEU A 402 -27.05 -37.08 27.69
C LEU A 402 -27.92 -35.80 27.66
N PRO A 403 -28.94 -35.72 26.78
CA PRO A 403 -29.26 -36.68 25.72
C PRO A 403 -28.23 -36.67 24.57
N VAL A 404 -28.23 -37.72 23.76
CA VAL A 404 -27.32 -37.86 22.60
C VAL A 404 -27.57 -36.70 21.63
N GLY A 405 -26.50 -35.99 21.26
CA GLY A 405 -26.56 -34.81 20.37
C GLY A 405 -26.76 -33.46 21.08
N ALA A 406 -26.94 -33.42 22.40
CA ALA A 406 -27.12 -32.18 23.18
C ALA A 406 -25.82 -31.38 23.41
N GLY A 407 -24.68 -31.87 22.94
CA GLY A 407 -23.37 -31.26 23.11
C GLY A 407 -22.26 -32.24 22.79
N THR A 408 -21.04 -31.86 23.14
CA THR A 408 -19.83 -32.68 23.06
C THR A 408 -19.05 -32.61 24.36
N ILE A 409 -18.10 -33.54 24.53
CA ILE A 409 -17.06 -33.44 25.56
C ILE A 409 -15.74 -33.32 24.84
N VAL A 410 -15.02 -32.25 25.10
CA VAL A 410 -13.63 -32.05 24.69
C VAL A 410 -12.76 -32.48 25.86
N LEU A 411 -11.90 -33.48 25.66
CA LEU A 411 -10.91 -33.89 26.65
C LEU A 411 -9.66 -32.98 26.58
N ASN A 412 -8.60 -33.27 27.35
CA ASN A 412 -7.80 -32.39 28.22
C ASN A 412 -6.45 -32.94 28.77
N PRO A 413 -5.65 -33.87 28.20
CA PRO A 413 -5.50 -34.33 26.79
C PRO A 413 -6.66 -35.12 26.19
N ALA A 414 -6.72 -35.16 24.85
CA ALA A 414 -7.75 -35.81 24.04
C ALA A 414 -7.19 -37.05 23.31
N GLY A 415 -7.96 -37.57 22.35
CA GLY A 415 -8.04 -39.01 22.13
C GLY A 415 -8.85 -39.70 23.25
N SER A 416 -9.14 -40.98 23.07
CA SER A 416 -9.93 -41.79 24.01
C SER A 416 -9.08 -42.66 24.95
N THR A 417 -7.75 -42.49 24.93
CA THR A 417 -6.79 -43.35 25.62
C THR A 417 -5.65 -42.51 26.15
N HIS A 418 -5.37 -42.60 27.45
CA HIS A 418 -4.36 -41.78 28.12
C HIS A 418 -3.45 -42.63 29.00
N ASN A 419 -2.24 -42.14 29.25
CA ASN A 419 -1.27 -42.81 30.10
C ASN A 419 -1.72 -42.80 31.57
N GLU A 420 -1.48 -43.87 32.31
CA GLU A 420 -1.72 -43.96 33.75
C GLU A 420 -0.99 -42.81 34.49
N GLY A 421 -1.69 -42.18 35.43
CA GLY A 421 -1.20 -41.02 36.19
C GLY A 421 -1.30 -39.67 35.47
N SER A 422 -1.69 -39.64 34.18
CA SER A 422 -1.95 -38.37 33.48
C SER A 422 -3.20 -37.67 34.02
N THR A 423 -3.21 -36.34 33.97
CA THR A 423 -4.39 -35.52 34.32
C THR A 423 -5.13 -35.15 33.04
N VAL A 424 -6.42 -35.51 32.95
CA VAL A 424 -7.31 -35.16 31.84
C VAL A 424 -8.35 -34.15 32.33
N SER A 425 -8.52 -33.06 31.59
CA SER A 425 -9.61 -32.09 31.77
C SER A 425 -10.76 -32.35 30.78
N ALA A 426 -11.95 -32.64 31.26
CA ALA A 426 -13.15 -32.73 30.45
C ALA A 426 -13.88 -31.38 30.43
N ALA A 427 -14.09 -30.83 29.23
CA ALA A 427 -14.91 -29.65 28.99
C ALA A 427 -16.19 -30.07 28.25
N ALA A 428 -17.35 -29.89 28.88
CA ALA A 428 -18.63 -30.09 28.23
C ALA A 428 -18.97 -28.84 27.40
N VAL A 429 -19.12 -29.00 26.08
CA VAL A 429 -19.49 -27.93 25.16
C VAL A 429 -20.93 -28.19 24.72
N PRO A 430 -21.92 -27.38 25.18
CA PRO A 430 -23.31 -27.57 24.79
C PRO A 430 -23.51 -27.36 23.29
N ALA A 431 -24.42 -28.12 22.70
CA ALA A 431 -24.91 -27.84 21.35
C ALA A 431 -25.89 -26.64 21.40
N PRO A 432 -26.15 -25.96 20.27
CA PRO A 432 -27.19 -24.94 20.20
C PRO A 432 -28.55 -25.46 20.70
N GLY A 433 -29.21 -24.68 21.55
CA GLY A 433 -30.43 -25.07 22.26
C GLY A 433 -30.19 -25.86 23.54
N TRP A 434 -28.96 -25.96 24.06
CA TRP A 434 -28.65 -26.69 25.28
C TRP A 434 -27.72 -25.92 26.22
N ALA A 435 -27.81 -26.23 27.51
CA ALA A 435 -26.89 -25.77 28.55
C ALA A 435 -26.33 -26.97 29.32
N PHE A 436 -25.05 -26.90 29.71
CA PHE A 436 -24.45 -27.92 30.57
C PHE A 436 -25.13 -27.92 31.95
N ALA A 437 -25.58 -29.10 32.40
CA ALA A 437 -26.29 -29.26 33.67
C ALA A 437 -25.40 -29.88 34.75
N SER A 438 -24.71 -30.98 34.45
CA SER A 438 -23.83 -31.68 35.39
C SER A 438 -22.98 -32.75 34.72
N TRP A 439 -21.87 -33.12 35.36
CA TRP A 439 -21.16 -34.36 35.09
C TRP A 439 -21.81 -35.54 35.82
N GLN A 440 -21.81 -36.71 35.17
CA GLN A 440 -22.23 -38.00 35.72
C GLN A 440 -21.25 -39.09 35.26
N GLY A 441 -21.45 -40.33 35.75
CA GLY A 441 -20.49 -41.42 35.60
C GLY A 441 -19.35 -41.26 36.60
N ASP A 442 -18.10 -41.37 36.14
CA ASP A 442 -16.91 -41.24 36.98
C ASP A 442 -16.49 -39.78 37.28
N LEU A 443 -17.19 -38.81 36.69
CA LEU A 443 -17.16 -37.41 37.08
C LEU A 443 -18.49 -37.00 37.73
N SER A 444 -18.46 -35.97 38.57
CA SER A 444 -19.66 -35.45 39.24
C SER A 444 -19.61 -33.93 39.45
N GLY A 445 -20.79 -33.34 39.66
CA GLY A 445 -20.94 -31.91 39.98
C GLY A 445 -21.15 -31.02 38.75
N VAL A 446 -21.17 -29.71 38.99
CA VAL A 446 -21.54 -28.68 37.99
C VAL A 446 -20.36 -27.83 37.51
N VAL A 447 -19.14 -28.18 37.91
CA VAL A 447 -17.91 -27.46 37.52
C VAL A 447 -17.52 -27.89 36.10
N ASN A 448 -17.41 -26.92 35.19
CA ASN A 448 -17.06 -27.16 33.80
C ASN A 448 -16.05 -26.09 33.34
N PRO A 449 -14.85 -26.46 32.85
CA PRO A 449 -14.31 -27.82 32.74
C PRO A 449 -14.02 -28.47 34.11
N SER A 450 -13.96 -29.81 34.14
CA SER A 450 -13.61 -30.61 35.32
C SER A 450 -12.39 -31.48 35.01
N SER A 451 -11.47 -31.65 35.97
CA SER A 451 -10.22 -32.42 35.74
C SER A 451 -10.10 -33.61 36.68
N PHE A 452 -9.58 -34.72 36.17
CA PHE A 452 -9.37 -35.96 36.89
C PHE A 452 -8.02 -36.60 36.52
N VAL A 453 -7.51 -37.46 37.40
CA VAL A 453 -6.31 -38.27 37.13
C VAL A 453 -6.75 -39.63 36.60
N VAL A 454 -6.12 -40.09 35.53
CA VAL A 454 -6.39 -41.37 34.88
C VAL A 454 -5.64 -42.48 35.61
N SER A 455 -6.35 -43.26 36.43
CA SER A 455 -5.80 -44.39 37.20
C SER A 455 -6.37 -45.76 36.81
N ASP A 456 -7.34 -45.76 35.91
CA ASP A 456 -8.21 -46.87 35.52
C ASP A 456 -9.10 -46.40 34.35
N ASP A 457 -9.79 -47.32 33.67
CA ASP A 457 -10.73 -46.98 32.59
C ASP A 457 -11.89 -46.13 33.15
N ARG A 458 -12.15 -44.96 32.55
CA ARG A 458 -13.19 -44.03 33.00
C ARG A 458 -14.33 -43.90 32.00
N SER A 459 -15.55 -43.82 32.50
CA SER A 459 -16.77 -43.53 31.75
C SER A 459 -17.40 -42.25 32.29
N ILE A 460 -17.29 -41.16 31.52
CA ILE A 460 -17.82 -39.84 31.89
C ILE A 460 -19.00 -39.46 31.02
N VAL A 461 -19.99 -38.80 31.63
CA VAL A 461 -21.22 -38.36 30.96
C VAL A 461 -21.42 -36.87 31.22
N ALA A 462 -21.56 -36.06 30.17
CA ALA A 462 -22.03 -34.68 30.29
C ALA A 462 -23.54 -34.66 30.11
N ALA A 463 -24.28 -34.28 31.16
CA ALA A 463 -25.71 -34.06 31.09
C ALA A 463 -26.00 -32.61 30.69
N PHE A 464 -26.93 -32.44 29.77
CA PHE A 464 -27.36 -31.15 29.25
C PHE A 464 -28.87 -30.94 29.43
N THR A 465 -29.28 -29.69 29.66
CA THR A 465 -30.67 -29.27 29.75
C THR A 465 -31.02 -28.43 28.53
N GLN A 466 -32.16 -28.70 27.89
CA GLN A 466 -32.61 -27.93 26.74
C GLN A 466 -32.98 -26.50 27.14
N LEU A 467 -32.50 -25.53 26.37
CA LEU A 467 -32.88 -24.11 26.46
C LEU A 467 -34.06 -23.83 25.53
N PRO A 468 -34.94 -22.86 25.84
CA PRO A 468 -35.98 -22.42 24.92
C PRO A 468 -35.37 -21.76 23.68
N ASP A 469 -36.03 -21.91 22.53
CA ASP A 469 -35.66 -21.19 21.31
C ASP A 469 -35.84 -19.67 21.48
N ARG A 470 -35.12 -18.90 20.67
CA ARG A 470 -35.09 -17.44 20.64
C ARG A 470 -35.69 -16.91 19.36
N LEU A 471 -36.46 -15.83 19.46
CA LEU A 471 -37.03 -15.13 18.31
C LEU A 471 -35.98 -14.22 17.66
N LEU A 472 -35.83 -14.28 16.34
CA LEU A 472 -35.09 -13.30 15.53
C LEU A 472 -36.04 -12.51 14.63
N VAL A 473 -36.12 -11.20 14.86
CA VAL A 473 -36.85 -10.25 14.01
C VAL A 473 -35.86 -9.45 13.18
N THR A 474 -35.93 -9.58 11.85
CA THR A 474 -35.17 -8.72 10.92
C THR A 474 -36.09 -7.70 10.27
N THR A 475 -35.65 -6.44 10.23
CA THR A 475 -36.36 -5.32 9.60
C THR A 475 -35.46 -4.59 8.62
N VAL A 476 -36.05 -3.84 7.68
CA VAL A 476 -35.32 -3.06 6.67
C VAL A 476 -35.78 -1.61 6.67
N THR A 477 -34.86 -0.70 6.37
CA THR A 477 -35.13 0.70 6.02
C THR A 477 -34.37 1.02 4.74
N GLY A 478 -35.03 1.62 3.74
CA GLY A 478 -34.51 1.73 2.37
C GLY A 478 -34.97 0.57 1.48
N ASN A 479 -34.33 0.41 0.31
CA ASN A 479 -34.63 -0.69 -0.62
C ASN A 479 -33.50 -1.72 -0.61
N GLY A 480 -33.87 -2.95 -0.28
CA GLY A 480 -32.97 -4.08 -0.04
C GLY A 480 -33.68 -5.10 0.85
N ARG A 481 -33.07 -6.28 1.02
CA ARG A 481 -33.60 -7.36 1.86
C ARG A 481 -32.53 -7.96 2.77
N VAL A 482 -32.98 -8.59 3.85
CA VAL A 482 -32.13 -9.40 4.73
C VAL A 482 -32.43 -10.86 4.46
N ILE A 483 -31.43 -11.60 3.99
CA ILE A 483 -31.47 -13.06 3.99
C ILE A 483 -30.96 -13.55 5.34
N ARG A 484 -31.75 -14.38 6.01
CA ARG A 484 -31.36 -15.10 7.22
C ARG A 484 -30.89 -16.50 6.82
N VAL A 485 -29.79 -16.98 7.38
CA VAL A 485 -29.32 -18.35 7.20
C VAL A 485 -29.04 -18.97 8.58
N PRO A 486 -29.87 -19.93 9.03
CA PRO A 486 -31.09 -20.45 8.40
C PRO A 486 -32.26 -19.45 8.43
N ASP A 487 -33.16 -19.50 7.43
CA ASP A 487 -34.36 -18.64 7.38
C ASP A 487 -35.53 -19.25 8.17
N VAL A 488 -35.51 -19.00 9.48
CA VAL A 488 -36.60 -19.32 10.42
C VAL A 488 -36.75 -18.16 11.41
N ASP A 489 -37.90 -18.05 12.07
CA ASP A 489 -38.11 -16.99 13.07
C ASP A 489 -37.60 -17.39 14.47
N TYR A 490 -37.62 -18.70 14.79
CA TYR A 490 -37.20 -19.23 16.08
C TYR A 490 -35.94 -20.09 15.92
N HIS A 491 -34.91 -19.77 16.71
CA HIS A 491 -33.59 -20.39 16.64
C HIS A 491 -33.20 -20.98 18.00
N PRO A 492 -32.54 -22.15 18.05
CA PRO A 492 -32.05 -22.72 19.31
C PRO A 492 -31.12 -21.75 20.05
N ALA A 493 -31.30 -21.55 21.36
CA ALA A 493 -30.49 -20.59 22.10
C ALA A 493 -28.98 -20.89 22.00
N GLY A 494 -28.18 -19.86 21.72
CA GLY A 494 -26.75 -19.98 21.44
C GLY A 494 -26.39 -20.45 20.03
N SER A 495 -27.37 -20.68 19.14
CA SER A 495 -27.10 -20.81 17.70
C SER A 495 -26.65 -19.46 17.11
N SER A 496 -25.94 -19.53 15.98
CA SER A 496 -25.60 -18.41 15.13
C SER A 496 -26.53 -18.35 13.93
N VAL A 497 -26.89 -17.14 13.51
CA VAL A 497 -27.65 -16.87 12.29
C VAL A 497 -26.83 -15.89 11.45
N ALA A 498 -26.47 -16.29 10.24
CA ALA A 498 -25.83 -15.39 9.30
C ALA A 498 -26.90 -14.50 8.65
N LEU A 499 -26.64 -13.19 8.63
CA LEU A 499 -27.48 -12.18 8.01
C LEU A 499 -26.72 -11.63 6.80
N VAL A 500 -27.32 -11.77 5.62
CA VAL A 500 -26.82 -11.17 4.38
C VAL A 500 -27.74 -10.00 4.03
N ALA A 501 -27.16 -8.83 3.86
CA ALA A 501 -27.86 -7.65 3.37
C ALA A 501 -27.68 -7.61 1.85
N GLU A 502 -28.76 -7.81 1.13
CA GLU A 502 -28.79 -7.69 -0.32
C GLU A 502 -29.47 -6.36 -0.68
N PRO A 503 -28.72 -5.33 -1.11
CA PRO A 503 -29.32 -4.11 -1.63
C PRO A 503 -30.04 -4.38 -2.96
N GLU A 504 -31.13 -3.65 -3.19
CA GLU A 504 -31.73 -3.57 -4.54
C GLU A 504 -30.87 -2.66 -5.45
N PRO A 505 -30.96 -2.78 -6.79
CA PRO A 505 -30.21 -1.93 -7.71
C PRO A 505 -30.36 -0.42 -7.42
N GLY A 506 -29.24 0.31 -7.40
CA GLY A 506 -29.20 1.73 -7.02
C GLY A 506 -29.21 2.01 -5.51
N PHE A 507 -29.14 0.97 -4.67
CA PHE A 507 -28.98 1.10 -3.22
C PHE A 507 -27.68 0.44 -2.75
N GLY A 508 -27.20 0.89 -1.60
CA GLY A 508 -26.02 0.36 -0.92
C GLY A 508 -26.36 0.04 0.53
N PHE A 509 -25.76 -1.03 1.05
CA PHE A 509 -25.92 -1.39 2.45
C PHE A 509 -25.12 -0.42 3.33
N ALA A 510 -25.82 0.33 4.19
CA ALA A 510 -25.23 1.31 5.09
C ALA A 510 -24.90 0.75 6.47
N GLY A 511 -25.44 -0.42 6.83
CA GLY A 511 -25.09 -1.13 8.07
C GLY A 511 -26.26 -1.74 8.83
N TRP A 512 -25.90 -2.59 9.80
CA TRP A 512 -26.78 -3.18 10.79
C TRP A 512 -26.96 -2.26 12.00
N SER A 513 -28.12 -2.33 12.63
CA SER A 513 -28.43 -1.70 13.92
C SER A 513 -29.43 -2.54 14.71
N GLY A 514 -29.61 -2.24 16.01
CA GLY A 514 -30.37 -3.07 16.94
C GLY A 514 -29.42 -4.01 17.70
N ASP A 515 -29.75 -5.30 17.77
CA ASP A 515 -28.94 -6.32 18.45
C ASP A 515 -27.76 -6.85 17.59
N LEU A 516 -27.54 -6.28 16.41
CA LEU A 516 -26.34 -6.42 15.59
C LEU A 516 -25.93 -5.02 15.13
N ALA A 517 -24.63 -4.74 15.04
CA ALA A 517 -24.10 -3.43 14.64
C ALA A 517 -22.80 -3.58 13.83
N GLY A 518 -22.69 -2.84 12.74
CA GLY A 518 -21.55 -2.89 11.83
C GLY A 518 -21.94 -2.59 10.40
N VAL A 519 -20.97 -2.60 9.49
CA VAL A 519 -21.16 -2.40 8.04
C VAL A 519 -20.81 -3.66 7.21
N SER A 520 -20.41 -4.73 7.89
CA SER A 520 -20.10 -6.04 7.34
C SER A 520 -21.33 -6.71 6.73
N SER A 521 -21.19 -7.30 5.55
CA SER A 521 -22.16 -8.27 5.03
C SER A 521 -21.43 -9.35 4.21
N PRO A 522 -21.64 -10.65 4.47
CA PRO A 522 -22.46 -11.21 5.54
C PRO A 522 -21.92 -10.90 6.95
N ASP A 523 -22.79 -10.95 7.95
CA ASP A 523 -22.44 -10.82 9.38
C ASP A 523 -23.25 -11.84 10.20
N THR A 524 -22.89 -12.09 11.46
CA THR A 524 -23.47 -13.18 12.27
C THR A 524 -24.00 -12.69 13.61
N VAL A 525 -25.29 -12.94 13.88
CA VAL A 525 -25.89 -12.72 15.21
C VAL A 525 -25.93 -14.04 15.99
N VAL A 526 -25.56 -14.00 17.27
CA VAL A 526 -25.66 -15.14 18.19
C VAL A 526 -26.94 -15.00 19.02
N MET A 527 -27.75 -16.06 19.03
CA MET A 527 -29.09 -16.10 19.62
C MET A 527 -29.04 -16.41 21.13
N ASP A 528 -28.36 -15.57 21.92
CA ASP A 528 -28.29 -15.70 23.39
C ASP A 528 -29.59 -15.25 24.09
N ALA A 529 -30.28 -14.27 23.51
CA ALA A 529 -31.61 -13.76 23.83
C ALA A 529 -32.47 -13.67 22.55
N ASP A 530 -33.72 -13.20 22.68
CA ASP A 530 -34.49 -12.75 21.52
C ASP A 530 -33.81 -11.51 20.90
N LYS A 531 -33.82 -11.39 19.58
CA LYS A 531 -33.04 -10.40 18.82
C LYS A 531 -33.91 -9.61 17.85
N ALA A 532 -33.67 -8.31 17.76
CA ALA A 532 -34.21 -7.43 16.74
C ALA A 532 -33.06 -6.74 15.97
N VAL A 533 -32.96 -7.00 14.67
CA VAL A 533 -31.94 -6.43 13.79
C VAL A 533 -32.59 -5.60 12.69
N LEU A 534 -32.04 -4.41 12.44
CA LEU A 534 -32.43 -3.50 11.37
C LEU A 534 -31.28 -3.33 10.38
N ALA A 535 -31.51 -3.73 9.13
CA ALA A 535 -30.64 -3.37 8.01
C ALA A 535 -31.03 -2.00 7.45
N THR A 536 -30.05 -1.12 7.29
CA THR A 536 -30.25 0.16 6.60
C THR A 536 -29.64 0.09 5.21
N PHE A 537 -30.46 0.40 4.20
CA PHE A 537 -30.05 0.59 2.82
C PHE A 537 -30.23 2.06 2.46
N VAL A 538 -29.23 2.67 1.84
CA VAL A 538 -29.29 4.06 1.37
C VAL A 538 -29.24 4.08 -0.15
N ALA A 539 -29.94 5.02 -0.78
CA ALA A 539 -29.81 5.22 -2.22
C ALA A 539 -28.36 5.62 -2.50
N VAL A 540 -27.68 4.86 -3.36
CA VAL A 540 -26.36 5.21 -3.87
C VAL A 540 -26.62 6.04 -5.14
N PRO A 541 -26.16 7.30 -5.21
CA PRO A 541 -26.22 8.05 -6.45
C PRO A 541 -25.49 7.25 -7.54
N LEU A 542 -26.17 6.90 -8.63
CA LEU A 542 -25.50 6.30 -9.79
C LEU A 542 -24.51 7.33 -10.33
N VAL A 543 -23.22 7.02 -10.20
CA VAL A 543 -22.11 7.81 -10.78
C VAL A 543 -21.62 7.04 -11.99
N PHE A 544 -21.38 7.73 -13.10
CA PHE A 544 -20.64 7.13 -14.20
C PHE A 544 -19.24 6.77 -13.75
N VAL A 545 -18.77 5.59 -14.14
CA VAL A 545 -17.40 5.16 -13.94
C VAL A 545 -16.66 5.38 -15.25
N SER A 546 -15.61 6.20 -15.21
CA SER A 546 -14.65 6.24 -16.32
C SER A 546 -13.72 5.03 -16.15
N ASP A 547 -13.32 4.39 -17.25
CA ASP A 547 -12.55 3.15 -17.22
C ASP A 547 -11.56 3.14 -18.40
N ASP A 548 -10.30 2.88 -18.10
CA ASP A 548 -9.20 2.68 -19.05
C ASP A 548 -8.93 1.17 -19.28
N PHE A 549 -9.83 0.31 -18.79
CA PHE A 549 -9.85 -1.14 -18.95
C PHE A 549 -8.53 -1.83 -18.55
N ASN A 550 -7.80 -1.23 -17.59
CA ASN A 550 -6.48 -1.70 -17.16
C ASN A 550 -6.50 -2.75 -16.02
N ARG A 551 -7.70 -3.10 -15.53
CA ARG A 551 -7.97 -4.03 -14.42
C ARG A 551 -7.62 -5.48 -14.77
N CYS A 552 -7.62 -6.38 -13.79
CA CYS A 552 -7.29 -7.79 -14.04
C CYS A 552 -8.40 -8.56 -14.78
N GLU A 553 -9.67 -8.23 -14.52
CA GLU A 553 -10.86 -8.81 -15.13
C GLU A 553 -11.86 -7.68 -15.46
N LEU A 554 -12.68 -7.90 -16.49
CA LEU A 554 -13.79 -6.99 -16.83
C LEU A 554 -14.94 -7.26 -15.86
N GLY A 555 -14.94 -6.53 -14.73
CA GLY A 555 -15.93 -6.64 -13.66
C GLY A 555 -16.80 -5.39 -13.48
N ASP A 556 -17.48 -5.30 -12.34
CA ASP A 556 -18.39 -4.19 -12.02
C ASP A 556 -17.73 -2.81 -12.27
N PRO A 557 -18.41 -1.89 -12.97
CA PRO A 557 -19.84 -1.92 -13.30
C PRO A 557 -20.20 -2.61 -14.64
N TRP A 558 -19.24 -3.22 -15.36
CA TRP A 558 -19.44 -3.66 -16.74
C TRP A 558 -20.11 -5.03 -16.86
N THR A 559 -21.22 -5.08 -17.60
CA THR A 559 -21.91 -6.31 -18.00
C THR A 559 -21.64 -6.59 -19.48
N VAL A 560 -21.06 -7.76 -19.79
CA VAL A 560 -20.91 -8.26 -21.17
C VAL A 560 -22.22 -8.87 -21.67
N VAL A 561 -22.62 -8.52 -22.89
CA VAL A 561 -23.82 -9.05 -23.54
C VAL A 561 -23.47 -9.54 -24.94
N ASP A 562 -23.54 -10.85 -25.13
CA ASP A 562 -23.73 -11.51 -26.43
C ASP A 562 -25.24 -11.77 -26.62
N PRO A 563 -25.94 -11.01 -27.49
CA PRO A 563 -27.39 -11.15 -27.69
C PRO A 563 -27.81 -12.47 -28.34
N TYR A 564 -26.88 -13.17 -29.01
CA TYR A 564 -27.16 -14.38 -29.78
C TYR A 564 -26.59 -15.64 -29.14
N GLY A 565 -25.57 -15.50 -28.28
CA GLY A 565 -24.90 -16.62 -27.61
C GLY A 565 -24.11 -17.50 -28.57
N ASP A 566 -23.66 -16.95 -29.71
CA ASP A 566 -22.94 -17.69 -30.75
C ASP A 566 -21.42 -17.66 -30.54
N GLY A 567 -20.93 -16.87 -29.59
CA GLY A 567 -19.51 -16.75 -29.23
C GLY A 567 -18.94 -15.35 -29.39
N GLY A 568 -19.78 -14.31 -29.38
CA GLY A 568 -19.34 -12.93 -29.16
C GLY A 568 -18.79 -12.79 -27.73
N ASP A 569 -17.69 -12.05 -27.58
CA ASP A 569 -16.97 -11.96 -26.29
C ASP A 569 -16.34 -10.57 -26.11
N ALA A 570 -16.08 -10.19 -24.86
CA ALA A 570 -15.40 -8.95 -24.49
C ALA A 570 -14.32 -9.25 -23.44
N VAL A 571 -13.06 -9.21 -23.87
CA VAL A 571 -11.90 -9.61 -23.06
C VAL A 571 -10.92 -8.44 -22.94
N LEU A 572 -10.30 -8.27 -21.78
CA LEU A 572 -9.25 -7.27 -21.60
C LEU A 572 -8.02 -7.59 -22.48
N SER A 573 -7.35 -6.53 -22.93
CA SER A 573 -6.29 -6.55 -23.94
C SER A 573 -5.14 -5.62 -23.54
N GLY A 574 -3.97 -5.77 -24.17
CA GLY A 574 -2.80 -4.91 -23.90
C GLY A 574 -1.91 -5.30 -22.71
N GLY A 575 -2.37 -6.20 -21.84
CA GLY A 575 -1.53 -6.93 -20.89
C GLY A 575 -0.85 -6.06 -19.82
N TYR A 576 -1.59 -5.15 -19.19
CA TYR A 576 -1.13 -4.32 -18.05
C TYR A 576 0.05 -3.40 -18.38
N THR A 577 0.15 -2.97 -19.64
CA THR A 577 1.07 -1.92 -20.09
C THR A 577 0.29 -0.70 -20.55
N GLY A 578 0.95 0.41 -20.92
CA GLY A 578 0.30 1.67 -21.34
C GLY A 578 -0.52 1.63 -22.64
N ASN A 579 -0.87 0.44 -23.12
CA ASN A 579 -1.79 0.15 -24.23
C ASN A 579 -2.91 -0.82 -23.76
N SER A 580 -3.30 -0.77 -22.48
CA SER A 580 -4.40 -1.59 -21.96
C SER A 580 -5.75 -1.11 -22.51
N GLY A 581 -6.72 -2.01 -22.62
CA GLY A 581 -8.00 -1.73 -23.25
C GLY A 581 -8.92 -2.95 -23.25
N VAL A 582 -10.16 -2.84 -23.71
CA VAL A 582 -11.06 -3.99 -23.92
C VAL A 582 -11.23 -4.34 -25.40
N ALA A 583 -11.16 -5.64 -25.70
CA ALA A 583 -11.31 -6.23 -27.02
C ALA A 583 -12.67 -6.93 -27.14
N ILE A 584 -13.61 -6.30 -27.86
CA ILE A 584 -14.97 -6.82 -28.10
C ILE A 584 -15.03 -7.46 -29.48
N SER A 585 -15.33 -8.76 -29.56
CA SER A 585 -15.24 -9.54 -30.80
C SER A 585 -16.60 -10.03 -31.28
N VAL A 586 -16.83 -9.98 -32.60
CA VAL A 586 -18.00 -10.55 -33.28
C VAL A 586 -17.59 -11.57 -34.34
N LEU A 587 -18.40 -12.60 -34.52
CA LEU A 587 -18.17 -13.66 -35.50
C LEU A 587 -18.65 -13.25 -36.90
N GLY A 588 -17.98 -13.79 -37.93
CA GLY A 588 -18.29 -13.53 -39.33
C GLY A 588 -19.26 -14.54 -39.93
N GLY A 589 -19.98 -14.13 -40.98
CA GLY A 589 -20.99 -14.96 -41.66
C GLY A 589 -22.39 -14.90 -41.05
N PHE A 590 -22.57 -14.20 -39.92
CA PHE A 590 -23.85 -13.87 -39.30
C PHE A 590 -23.87 -12.38 -38.92
N GLU A 591 -25.02 -11.70 -39.02
CA GLU A 591 -25.14 -10.26 -38.80
C GLU A 591 -25.36 -9.92 -37.32
N HIS A 592 -24.36 -9.30 -36.71
CA HIS A 592 -24.37 -8.78 -35.34
C HIS A 592 -24.67 -7.27 -35.35
N GLU A 593 -25.86 -6.89 -35.82
CA GLU A 593 -26.18 -5.48 -36.03
C GLU A 593 -27.18 -4.89 -35.03
N ILE A 594 -27.12 -3.57 -34.89
CA ILE A 594 -27.97 -2.74 -34.02
C ILE A 594 -28.97 -1.89 -34.84
N TRP A 595 -29.07 -2.11 -36.16
CA TRP A 595 -29.84 -1.24 -37.07
C TRP A 595 -31.35 -1.56 -37.09
N ASN A 596 -31.75 -2.80 -36.84
CA ASN A 596 -33.15 -3.26 -37.00
C ASN A 596 -34.05 -3.05 -35.77
N GLY A 597 -33.70 -2.11 -34.87
CA GLY A 597 -34.52 -1.76 -33.70
C GLY A 597 -34.39 -2.68 -32.49
N PHE A 598 -33.37 -3.53 -32.46
CA PHE A 598 -32.91 -4.26 -31.28
C PHE A 598 -31.37 -4.26 -31.26
N ILE A 599 -30.76 -4.46 -30.10
CA ILE A 599 -29.29 -4.47 -29.95
C ILE A 599 -28.76 -5.89 -30.23
N GLY A 600 -28.46 -6.20 -31.49
CA GLY A 600 -27.83 -7.46 -31.93
C GLY A 600 -26.31 -7.45 -31.97
N ALA A 601 -25.69 -6.30 -31.72
CA ALA A 601 -24.25 -6.15 -31.56
C ALA A 601 -23.78 -6.71 -30.20
N THR A 602 -22.60 -7.34 -30.16
CA THR A 602 -21.94 -7.68 -28.89
C THR A 602 -21.50 -6.40 -28.20
N HIS A 603 -21.85 -6.24 -26.92
CA HIS A 603 -21.67 -4.96 -26.23
C HIS A 603 -21.36 -5.14 -24.74
N ILE A 604 -20.76 -4.11 -24.16
CA ILE A 604 -20.55 -4.00 -22.71
C ILE A 604 -21.26 -2.76 -22.19
N LEU A 605 -21.92 -2.85 -21.02
CA LEU A 605 -22.72 -1.77 -20.43
C LEU A 605 -22.40 -1.58 -18.96
N GLN A 606 -22.37 -0.32 -18.51
CA GLN A 606 -22.45 0.06 -17.10
C GLN A 606 -23.81 0.73 -16.80
N PRO A 607 -24.35 0.64 -15.57
CA PRO A 607 -25.50 1.42 -15.14
C PRO A 607 -25.22 2.93 -15.25
N ALA A 608 -26.23 3.71 -15.62
CA ALA A 608 -26.09 5.14 -15.89
C ALA A 608 -27.22 5.95 -15.21
N PRO A 609 -26.93 7.11 -14.61
CA PRO A 609 -27.97 7.99 -14.09
C PRO A 609 -28.81 8.60 -15.23
N ASN A 610 -30.13 8.70 -15.02
CA ASN A 610 -31.03 9.45 -15.89
C ASN A 610 -30.87 10.98 -15.69
N ALA A 611 -29.72 11.51 -16.09
CA ALA A 611 -29.35 12.92 -15.97
C ALA A 611 -28.75 13.44 -17.29
N ASP A 612 -28.26 14.70 -17.28
CA ASP A 612 -27.43 15.28 -18.32
C ASP A 612 -25.98 14.77 -18.17
N PHE A 613 -25.34 14.41 -19.28
CA PHE A 613 -23.98 13.87 -19.26
C PHE A 613 -23.28 13.99 -20.61
N THR A 614 -21.97 13.73 -20.62
CA THR A 614 -21.21 13.45 -21.84
C THR A 614 -20.38 12.20 -21.61
N VAL A 615 -20.42 11.30 -22.58
CA VAL A 615 -19.59 10.08 -22.62
C VAL A 615 -18.68 10.13 -23.83
N GLU A 616 -17.51 9.53 -23.71
CA GLU A 616 -16.46 9.47 -24.73
C GLU A 616 -15.85 8.08 -24.75
N ALA A 617 -15.47 7.60 -25.94
CA ALA A 617 -14.70 6.37 -26.09
C ALA A 617 -13.63 6.54 -27.16
N ARG A 618 -12.43 6.02 -26.90
CA ARG A 618 -11.32 5.90 -27.86
C ARG A 618 -11.28 4.48 -28.42
N PHE A 619 -11.26 4.38 -29.74
CA PHE A 619 -11.22 3.12 -30.48
C PHE A 619 -9.94 3.00 -31.29
N ASP A 620 -9.15 1.97 -30.98
CA ASP A 620 -7.88 1.66 -31.64
C ASP A 620 -8.02 0.60 -32.75
N SER A 621 -9.22 0.03 -32.91
CA SER A 621 -9.55 -0.95 -33.94
C SER A 621 -9.64 -0.37 -35.35
N ASN A 622 -8.99 -1.05 -36.31
CA ASN A 622 -9.21 -0.81 -37.74
C ASN A 622 -10.37 -1.67 -38.24
N LEU A 623 -11.50 -1.04 -38.56
CA LEU A 623 -12.70 -1.72 -39.06
C LEU A 623 -12.46 -2.40 -40.42
N PRO A 624 -12.95 -3.63 -40.64
CA PRO A 624 -12.94 -4.27 -41.96
C PRO A 624 -13.85 -3.53 -42.95
N ALA A 625 -13.53 -3.62 -44.25
CA ALA A 625 -14.45 -3.20 -45.32
C ALA A 625 -15.69 -4.11 -45.35
N ASN A 626 -16.80 -3.58 -45.88
CA ASN A 626 -18.13 -4.22 -45.85
C ASN A 626 -18.72 -4.31 -44.43
N PHE A 627 -19.01 -3.15 -43.82
CA PHE A 627 -19.77 -3.01 -42.58
C PHE A 627 -19.21 -3.70 -41.33
N GLY A 628 -17.91 -3.57 -41.06
CA GLY A 628 -17.44 -3.58 -39.67
C GLY A 628 -17.92 -2.31 -38.95
N GLN A 629 -18.46 -2.46 -37.74
CA GLN A 629 -19.02 -1.39 -36.90
C GLN A 629 -18.35 -1.37 -35.51
N GLN A 630 -18.23 -0.17 -34.94
CA GLN A 630 -17.91 0.08 -33.54
C GLN A 630 -18.67 1.31 -33.03
N GLY A 631 -18.99 1.39 -31.74
CA GLY A 631 -19.66 2.58 -31.24
C GLY A 631 -19.96 2.61 -29.75
N ILE A 632 -20.67 3.67 -29.37
CA ILE A 632 -21.26 3.90 -28.04
C ILE A 632 -22.77 3.66 -28.14
N VAL A 633 -23.36 3.02 -27.13
CA VAL A 633 -24.81 2.84 -26.99
C VAL A 633 -25.28 3.33 -25.61
N ILE A 634 -26.37 4.09 -25.58
CA ILE A 634 -27.11 4.50 -24.39
C ILE A 634 -28.46 3.78 -24.43
N LYS A 635 -28.86 3.13 -23.34
CA LYS A 635 -29.98 2.18 -23.29
C LYS A 635 -30.97 2.54 -22.19
N GLU A 636 -32.25 2.57 -22.56
CA GLU A 636 -33.42 2.53 -21.68
C GLU A 636 -34.05 1.12 -21.70
N SER A 637 -34.01 0.42 -22.84
CA SER A 637 -34.42 -0.97 -22.98
C SER A 637 -33.90 -1.53 -24.31
N GLU A 638 -34.08 -2.84 -24.58
CA GLU A 638 -33.67 -3.44 -25.87
C GLU A 638 -34.27 -2.76 -27.12
N SER A 639 -35.42 -2.10 -26.97
CA SER A 639 -36.11 -1.37 -28.04
C SER A 639 -36.07 0.16 -27.90
N SER A 640 -35.46 0.70 -26.84
CA SER A 640 -35.28 2.15 -26.65
C SER A 640 -33.82 2.45 -26.28
N TRP A 641 -33.09 2.98 -27.24
CA TRP A 641 -31.67 3.28 -27.14
C TRP A 641 -31.29 4.41 -28.09
N VAL A 642 -30.13 5.03 -27.84
CA VAL A 642 -29.42 5.90 -28.77
C VAL A 642 -28.06 5.28 -29.04
N ARG A 643 -27.68 5.11 -30.30
CA ARG A 643 -26.34 4.63 -30.67
C ARG A 643 -25.59 5.69 -31.46
N ALA A 644 -24.30 5.85 -31.17
CA ALA A 644 -23.36 6.63 -31.94
C ALA A 644 -22.28 5.67 -32.48
N GLU A 645 -22.10 5.58 -33.79
CA GLU A 645 -21.27 4.56 -34.42
C GLU A 645 -20.29 5.12 -35.45
N ILE A 646 -19.19 4.38 -35.66
CA ILE A 646 -18.31 4.46 -36.82
C ILE A 646 -18.39 3.11 -37.54
N PHE A 647 -18.60 3.13 -38.86
CA PHE A 647 -18.60 1.92 -39.68
C PHE A 647 -17.89 2.15 -41.02
N ARG A 648 -17.49 1.07 -41.71
CA ARG A 648 -17.10 1.13 -43.14
C ARG A 648 -18.24 0.67 -44.04
N ASP A 649 -18.45 1.35 -45.16
CA ASP A 649 -19.39 0.88 -46.19
C ASP A 649 -18.79 -0.19 -47.13
N ASP A 650 -19.58 -0.62 -48.13
CA ASP A 650 -19.16 -1.54 -49.21
C ASP A 650 -18.04 -0.97 -50.11
N ALA A 651 -17.81 0.35 -50.09
CA ALA A 651 -16.68 0.99 -50.76
C ALA A 651 -15.43 1.08 -49.85
N GLY A 652 -15.53 0.62 -48.60
CA GLY A 652 -14.48 0.70 -47.58
C GLY A 652 -14.31 2.09 -46.96
N LEU A 653 -15.21 3.05 -47.25
CA LEU A 653 -15.16 4.40 -46.72
C LEU A 653 -15.71 4.44 -45.30
N LEU A 654 -15.06 5.20 -44.42
CA LEU A 654 -15.52 5.41 -43.05
C LEU A 654 -16.71 6.37 -43.02
N ARG A 655 -17.71 6.03 -42.22
CA ARG A 655 -18.93 6.80 -42.01
C ARG A 655 -19.20 6.90 -40.52
N VAL A 656 -19.73 8.06 -40.11
CA VAL A 656 -20.17 8.34 -38.74
C VAL A 656 -21.69 8.51 -38.74
N ALA A 657 -22.37 7.79 -37.86
CA ALA A 657 -23.83 7.82 -37.77
C ALA A 657 -24.32 7.86 -36.33
N VAL A 658 -25.53 8.40 -36.15
CA VAL A 658 -26.29 8.35 -34.90
C VAL A 658 -27.75 8.02 -35.20
N ASP A 659 -28.30 7.11 -34.41
CA ASP A 659 -29.61 6.50 -34.60
C ASP A 659 -30.30 6.31 -33.24
N ARG A 660 -31.63 6.22 -33.24
CA ARG A 660 -32.44 6.13 -32.03
C ARG A 660 -33.63 5.19 -32.20
N GLY A 661 -33.67 4.14 -31.39
CA GLY A 661 -34.72 3.13 -31.43
C GLY A 661 -34.93 2.50 -32.82
N PRO A 662 -36.10 1.91 -33.09
CA PRO A 662 -36.35 1.21 -34.35
C PRO A 662 -36.51 2.15 -35.56
N ASN A 663 -35.59 2.06 -36.51
CA ASN A 663 -35.70 2.58 -37.88
C ASN A 663 -35.79 4.12 -38.02
N LEU A 664 -35.06 4.89 -37.20
CA LEU A 664 -35.04 6.36 -37.27
C LEU A 664 -33.64 6.95 -37.38
N LEU A 665 -32.93 6.54 -38.45
CA LEU A 665 -31.61 7.06 -38.81
C LEU A 665 -31.63 8.59 -38.74
N THR A 666 -30.96 9.12 -37.72
CA THR A 666 -31.02 10.54 -37.44
C THR A 666 -29.94 11.28 -38.21
N HIS A 667 -28.77 10.65 -38.38
CA HIS A 667 -27.71 11.15 -39.24
C HIS A 667 -26.72 10.06 -39.68
N ASP A 668 -26.08 10.27 -40.83
CA ASP A 668 -25.07 9.36 -41.41
C ASP A 668 -24.21 10.09 -42.47
N VAL A 669 -22.93 10.35 -42.19
CA VAL A 669 -22.02 11.15 -43.03
C VAL A 669 -20.66 10.48 -43.24
N TYR A 670 -20.10 10.70 -44.42
CA TYR A 670 -18.72 10.30 -44.76
C TYR A 670 -17.69 11.05 -43.90
N MET A 671 -16.82 10.30 -43.26
CA MET A 671 -15.58 10.84 -42.70
C MET A 671 -14.57 11.18 -43.82
N PRO A 672 -13.59 12.06 -43.57
CA PRO A 672 -12.48 12.31 -44.49
C PRO A 672 -11.77 11.01 -44.93
N PRO A 673 -11.36 10.90 -46.21
CA PRO A 673 -10.63 9.73 -46.69
C PRO A 673 -9.21 9.68 -46.09
N GLY A 674 -8.73 8.47 -45.80
CA GLY A 674 -7.37 8.23 -45.31
C GLY A 674 -7.20 8.27 -43.79
N LEU A 675 -8.28 8.46 -43.02
CA LEU A 675 -8.23 8.28 -41.57
C LEU A 675 -7.89 6.83 -41.18
N VAL A 676 -7.07 6.71 -40.14
CA VAL A 676 -6.65 5.46 -39.49
C VAL A 676 -6.90 5.60 -37.98
N PRO A 677 -7.03 4.49 -37.23
CA PRO A 677 -7.10 4.54 -35.77
C PRO A 677 -5.83 5.15 -35.15
N PRO A 678 -5.92 5.72 -33.94
CA PRO A 678 -7.10 5.82 -33.07
C PRO A 678 -8.20 6.75 -33.62
N LEU A 679 -9.46 6.41 -33.32
CA LEU A 679 -10.64 7.23 -33.63
C LEU A 679 -11.48 7.39 -32.36
N TRP A 680 -12.09 8.56 -32.17
CA TRP A 680 -12.90 8.85 -30.99
C TRP A 680 -14.35 9.13 -31.34
N LEU A 681 -15.26 8.71 -30.46
CA LEU A 681 -16.64 9.16 -30.42
C LEU A 681 -16.94 9.84 -29.09
N ARG A 682 -17.79 10.87 -29.12
CA ARG A 682 -18.34 11.53 -27.94
C ARG A 682 -19.82 11.76 -28.14
N LEU A 683 -20.61 11.49 -27.12
CA LEU A 683 -22.06 11.64 -27.14
C LEU A 683 -22.51 12.42 -25.90
N THR A 684 -23.10 13.59 -26.13
CA THR A 684 -23.61 14.49 -25.09
C THR A 684 -25.14 14.43 -25.04
N ARG A 685 -25.68 14.36 -23.83
CA ARG A 685 -27.11 14.54 -23.51
C ARG A 685 -27.30 15.80 -22.67
N ALA A 686 -28.20 16.67 -23.11
CA ALA A 686 -28.68 17.84 -22.35
C ALA A 686 -30.22 17.89 -22.39
N GLY A 687 -30.86 17.55 -21.28
CA GLY A 687 -32.28 17.20 -21.23
C GLY A 687 -32.61 16.05 -22.18
N ASP A 688 -33.56 16.27 -23.07
CA ASP A 688 -33.91 15.32 -24.13
C ASP A 688 -33.08 15.51 -25.41
N ILE A 689 -32.06 16.40 -25.43
CA ILE A 689 -31.28 16.68 -26.65
C ILE A 689 -29.97 15.88 -26.65
N PHE A 690 -29.77 15.09 -27.70
CA PHE A 690 -28.54 14.33 -27.94
C PHE A 690 -27.69 14.98 -29.05
N THR A 691 -26.37 14.98 -28.85
CA THR A 691 -25.38 15.51 -29.80
C THR A 691 -24.19 14.58 -29.92
N GLN A 692 -23.91 14.09 -31.13
CA GLN A 692 -22.74 13.25 -31.44
C GLN A 692 -21.59 14.10 -31.98
N PHE A 693 -20.38 13.80 -31.52
CA PHE A 693 -19.11 14.30 -32.07
C PHE A 693 -18.17 13.13 -32.38
N TRP A 694 -17.24 13.36 -33.30
CA TRP A 694 -16.13 12.44 -33.57
C TRP A 694 -14.79 13.21 -33.65
N SER A 695 -13.69 12.51 -33.44
CA SER A 695 -12.34 13.04 -33.61
C SER A 695 -11.39 11.97 -34.16
N ALA A 696 -10.31 12.41 -34.80
CA ALA A 696 -9.19 11.58 -35.27
C ALA A 696 -7.87 11.88 -34.55
N ASP A 697 -7.90 12.76 -33.53
CA ASP A 697 -6.72 13.13 -32.73
C ASP A 697 -7.04 13.33 -31.23
N GLY A 698 -8.27 13.07 -30.80
CA GLY A 698 -8.78 13.26 -29.43
C GLY A 698 -8.98 14.72 -29.00
N THR A 699 -8.49 15.69 -29.76
CA THR A 699 -8.45 17.12 -29.38
C THR A 699 -9.37 17.99 -30.23
N ASN A 700 -9.42 17.76 -31.54
CA ASN A 700 -10.25 18.47 -32.51
C ASN A 700 -11.54 17.68 -32.74
N TRP A 701 -12.65 18.21 -32.25
CA TRP A 701 -13.94 17.54 -32.26
C TRP A 701 -14.87 18.10 -33.33
N THR A 702 -15.27 17.23 -34.27
CA THR A 702 -16.26 17.55 -35.29
C THR A 702 -17.64 17.09 -34.83
N MET A 703 -18.60 18.00 -34.76
CA MET A 703 -20.01 17.64 -34.55
C MET A 703 -20.48 16.82 -35.76
N ALA A 704 -20.90 15.58 -35.53
CA ALA A 704 -21.32 14.68 -36.61
C ALA A 704 -22.62 15.17 -37.24
N ALA A 705 -23.59 15.53 -36.40
CA ALA A 705 -24.96 15.80 -36.78
C ALA A 705 -25.53 17.04 -36.06
N THR A 706 -26.57 17.66 -36.63
CA THR A 706 -27.41 18.60 -35.89
C THR A 706 -27.99 17.91 -34.64
N PRO A 707 -27.95 18.55 -33.45
CA PRO A 707 -28.54 17.98 -32.23
C PRO A 707 -30.02 17.61 -32.43
N PHE A 708 -30.43 16.48 -31.85
CA PHE A 708 -31.77 15.93 -32.03
C PHE A 708 -32.49 15.65 -30.69
N PRO A 709 -33.81 15.86 -30.62
CA PRO A 709 -34.59 15.54 -29.43
C PRO A 709 -35.01 14.05 -29.38
N TYR A 710 -34.81 13.42 -28.23
CA TYR A 710 -35.32 12.10 -27.88
C TYR A 710 -35.50 12.02 -26.36
N ALA A 711 -36.75 11.91 -25.89
CA ALA A 711 -37.04 11.67 -24.48
C ALA A 711 -36.87 10.18 -24.17
N MET A 712 -35.98 9.86 -23.24
CA MET A 712 -35.74 8.50 -22.74
C MET A 712 -35.30 8.51 -21.26
N THR A 713 -35.61 7.45 -20.55
CA THR A 713 -35.11 7.16 -19.20
C THR A 713 -33.81 6.37 -19.32
N VAL A 714 -32.65 7.01 -19.16
CA VAL A 714 -31.38 6.28 -19.28
C VAL A 714 -31.22 5.31 -18.11
N GLU A 715 -30.98 4.02 -18.43
CA GLU A 715 -30.67 2.96 -17.46
C GLU A 715 -29.19 2.56 -17.52
N SER A 716 -28.59 2.53 -18.72
CA SER A 716 -27.20 2.10 -18.92
C SER A 716 -26.54 2.75 -20.14
N VAL A 717 -25.21 2.72 -20.16
CA VAL A 717 -24.37 3.19 -21.28
C VAL A 717 -23.17 2.26 -21.47
N GLY A 718 -22.62 2.20 -22.68
CA GLY A 718 -21.33 1.57 -22.92
C GLY A 718 -20.96 1.50 -24.39
N VAL A 719 -20.20 0.48 -24.78
CA VAL A 719 -19.58 0.35 -26.11
C VAL A 719 -19.88 -1.00 -26.76
N PHE A 720 -19.85 -1.05 -28.09
CA PHE A 720 -20.23 -2.23 -28.86
C PHE A 720 -19.34 -2.52 -30.07
N ALA A 721 -19.32 -3.79 -30.47
CA ALA A 721 -18.82 -4.30 -31.73
C ALA A 721 -19.98 -4.91 -32.53
N GLY A 722 -20.09 -4.56 -33.81
CA GLY A 722 -21.16 -5.07 -34.67
C GLY A 722 -20.74 -5.24 -36.12
N ASN A 723 -21.45 -6.09 -36.87
CA ASN A 723 -21.17 -6.31 -38.28
C ASN A 723 -22.46 -6.46 -39.11
N ARG A 724 -22.35 -6.24 -40.42
CA ARG A 724 -23.47 -6.37 -41.37
C ARG A 724 -22.95 -6.86 -42.73
N GLY A 725 -23.84 -7.28 -43.62
CA GLY A 725 -23.58 -7.44 -45.05
C GLY A 725 -24.01 -8.80 -45.59
N ILE A 726 -23.91 -8.98 -46.91
CA ILE A 726 -24.21 -10.26 -47.57
C ILE A 726 -23.28 -11.39 -47.06
N VAL A 727 -22.05 -11.02 -46.66
CA VAL A 727 -21.11 -11.88 -45.93
C VAL A 727 -20.48 -11.02 -44.83
N PRO A 728 -21.05 -11.01 -43.61
CA PRO A 728 -20.58 -10.15 -42.52
C PRO A 728 -19.14 -10.50 -42.10
N PRO A 729 -18.25 -9.51 -41.92
CA PRO A 729 -16.87 -9.77 -41.52
C PRO A 729 -16.78 -10.10 -40.02
N ALA A 730 -15.93 -11.06 -39.66
CA ALA A 730 -15.46 -11.19 -38.28
C ALA A 730 -14.46 -10.05 -37.99
N HIS A 731 -14.58 -9.39 -36.84
CA HIS A 731 -13.58 -8.44 -36.35
C HIS A 731 -13.65 -8.27 -34.84
N THR A 732 -12.62 -7.61 -34.32
CA THR A 732 -12.49 -7.21 -32.93
C THR A 732 -12.40 -5.68 -32.87
N VAL A 733 -13.26 -5.08 -32.06
CA VAL A 733 -13.18 -3.67 -31.67
C VAL A 733 -12.26 -3.57 -30.47
N LEU A 734 -11.29 -2.65 -30.52
CA LEU A 734 -10.35 -2.37 -29.46
C LEU A 734 -10.71 -1.00 -28.88
N VAL A 735 -11.08 -0.96 -27.61
CA VAL A 735 -11.43 0.27 -26.89
C VAL A 735 -10.36 0.51 -25.84
N ASP A 736 -9.67 1.65 -25.96
CA ASP A 736 -8.59 2.06 -25.05
C ASP A 736 -9.16 2.57 -23.72
N TYR A 737 -10.12 3.50 -23.78
CA TYR A 737 -10.88 3.95 -22.62
C TYR A 737 -12.33 4.28 -22.95
N PHE A 738 -13.17 4.27 -21.92
CA PHE A 738 -14.48 4.90 -21.87
C PHE A 738 -14.48 5.94 -20.76
N SER A 739 -14.81 7.20 -21.06
CA SER A 739 -14.69 8.29 -20.08
C SER A 739 -15.93 9.19 -20.05
N THR A 740 -16.20 9.74 -18.86
CA THR A 740 -17.22 10.77 -18.62
C THR A 740 -16.62 12.09 -18.15
N THR A 741 -15.30 12.17 -18.12
CA THR A 741 -14.53 13.41 -18.01
C THR A 741 -13.70 13.58 -19.30
N PHE A 742 -13.44 14.81 -19.76
CA PHE A 742 -12.87 14.99 -21.10
C PHE A 742 -11.41 14.49 -21.18
N GLY A 743 -11.14 13.59 -22.15
CA GLY A 743 -9.84 12.93 -22.31
C GLY A 743 -9.81 11.53 -21.67
N PRO A 744 -8.65 10.84 -21.73
CA PRO A 744 -8.45 9.62 -20.95
C PRO A 744 -8.64 9.96 -19.46
N PRO A 745 -9.32 9.10 -18.67
CA PRO A 745 -9.32 9.28 -17.23
C PRO A 745 -7.87 9.25 -16.71
N PRO A 746 -7.56 9.90 -15.57
CA PRO A 746 -6.33 9.57 -14.87
C PRO A 746 -6.33 8.07 -14.60
N LEU A 747 -5.15 7.42 -14.60
CA LEU A 747 -5.02 5.98 -14.28
C LEU A 747 -5.68 5.68 -12.92
N GLU A 748 -6.95 5.25 -12.93
CA GLU A 748 -7.78 5.22 -11.71
C GLU A 748 -7.42 4.01 -10.84
N ASP A 749 -7.05 2.90 -11.47
CA ASP A 749 -6.54 1.70 -10.81
C ASP A 749 -5.17 1.34 -11.41
N MET A 750 -4.16 0.99 -10.60
CA MET A 750 -2.87 0.47 -11.15
C MET A 750 -2.93 -1.04 -11.45
N GLY A 751 -4.08 -1.56 -11.89
CA GLY A 751 -4.34 -3.00 -11.97
C GLY A 751 -4.12 -3.72 -10.63
N LEU A 752 -4.40 -3.05 -9.51
CA LEU A 752 -4.01 -3.52 -8.17
C LEU A 752 -5.14 -4.28 -7.46
N ALA A 753 -5.04 -5.61 -7.46
CA ALA A 753 -5.96 -6.51 -6.77
C ALA A 753 -5.60 -6.68 -5.26
N PRO A 754 -6.51 -6.44 -4.31
CA PRO A 754 -6.30 -6.83 -2.91
C PRO A 754 -6.36 -8.36 -2.74
N LEU A 755 -5.43 -8.90 -1.95
CA LEU A 755 -5.42 -10.31 -1.53
C LEU A 755 -5.81 -10.42 -0.06
N SER A 756 -7.02 -10.89 0.20
CA SER A 756 -7.52 -11.13 1.55
C SER A 756 -7.06 -12.50 2.07
N VAL A 757 -6.19 -12.51 3.07
CA VAL A 757 -5.77 -13.75 3.71
C VAL A 757 -6.68 -14.07 4.90
N VAL A 758 -7.38 -15.19 4.83
CA VAL A 758 -8.27 -15.69 5.88
C VAL A 758 -7.57 -16.80 6.65
N VAL A 759 -7.70 -16.82 7.97
CA VAL A 759 -7.13 -17.85 8.84
C VAL A 759 -8.27 -18.63 9.49
N GLU A 760 -8.37 -19.92 9.16
CA GLU A 760 -9.21 -20.87 9.90
C GLU A 760 -8.34 -21.56 10.96
N GLY A 761 -8.77 -21.54 12.22
CA GLY A 761 -7.96 -22.05 13.34
C GLY A 761 -7.05 -20.97 13.92
N THR A 762 -5.89 -21.34 14.48
CA THR A 762 -4.89 -20.34 14.91
C THR A 762 -3.49 -20.58 14.35
N GLY A 763 -2.93 -19.52 13.79
CA GLY A 763 -1.68 -19.44 13.07
C GLY A 763 -1.58 -18.05 12.42
N THR A 764 -0.42 -17.72 11.86
CA THR A 764 -0.26 -16.58 10.96
C THR A 764 -0.02 -17.08 9.55
N VAL A 765 -0.22 -16.20 8.58
CA VAL A 765 0.27 -16.40 7.22
C VAL A 765 1.25 -15.29 6.96
N ASP A 766 2.51 -15.64 6.89
CA ASP A 766 3.57 -14.71 6.57
C ASP A 766 3.54 -14.47 5.07
N ARG A 767 3.43 -13.21 4.69
CA ARG A 767 3.33 -12.72 3.31
C ARG A 767 4.71 -12.21 2.90
N LEU A 768 5.23 -12.69 1.76
CA LEU A 768 6.57 -12.33 1.30
C LEU A 768 6.66 -10.87 0.84
N LEU A 769 5.63 -10.36 0.16
CA LEU A 769 5.58 -8.97 -0.29
C LEU A 769 4.68 -8.09 0.61
N ASP A 770 3.74 -8.72 1.33
CA ASP A 770 2.81 -8.11 2.31
C ASP A 770 2.12 -6.81 1.83
N LEU A 771 1.83 -6.73 0.54
CA LEU A 771 1.24 -5.52 -0.04
C LEU A 771 -0.26 -5.38 0.32
N PRO A 772 -0.79 -4.15 0.41
CA PRO A 772 -2.24 -3.93 0.53
C PRO A 772 -2.99 -4.39 -0.73
N SER A 773 -2.34 -4.35 -1.89
CA SER A 773 -2.84 -4.83 -3.19
C SER A 773 -1.68 -5.12 -4.15
N TYR A 774 -1.93 -5.90 -5.21
CA TYR A 774 -0.93 -6.50 -6.10
C TYR A 774 -1.26 -6.25 -7.55
N ALA A 775 -0.25 -6.03 -8.40
CA ALA A 775 -0.46 -5.96 -9.83
C ALA A 775 -0.97 -7.32 -10.37
N CYS A 776 -1.81 -7.27 -11.41
CA CYS A 776 -2.26 -8.48 -12.11
C CYS A 776 -1.06 -9.31 -12.62
N GLY A 777 -1.11 -10.63 -12.44
CA GLY A 777 -0.01 -11.55 -12.74
C GLY A 777 1.15 -11.55 -11.73
N GLN A 778 1.17 -10.64 -10.76
CA GLN A 778 2.16 -10.64 -9.69
C GLN A 778 1.98 -11.89 -8.80
N VAL A 779 3.10 -12.47 -8.37
CA VAL A 779 3.12 -13.68 -7.54
C VAL A 779 3.45 -13.33 -6.10
N GLU A 780 2.53 -13.66 -5.19
CA GLU A 780 2.72 -13.60 -3.74
C GLU A 780 3.09 -14.99 -3.21
N LEU A 781 4.11 -15.08 -2.35
CA LEU A 781 4.47 -16.33 -1.69
C LEU A 781 3.93 -16.33 -0.25
N LEU A 782 2.89 -17.11 0.00
CA LEU A 782 2.27 -17.26 1.31
C LEU A 782 2.92 -18.42 2.08
N THR A 783 3.35 -18.14 3.31
CA THR A 783 3.87 -19.15 4.24
C THR A 783 2.93 -19.28 5.43
N ALA A 784 2.25 -20.42 5.55
CA ALA A 784 1.46 -20.71 6.73
C ALA A 784 2.37 -21.03 7.92
N VAL A 785 2.26 -20.25 9.00
CA VAL A 785 3.02 -20.41 10.24
C VAL A 785 2.06 -20.81 11.35
N PRO A 786 1.97 -22.11 11.71
CA PRO A 786 1.06 -22.54 12.76
C PRO A 786 1.46 -21.95 14.11
N GLN A 787 0.46 -21.48 14.87
CA GLN A 787 0.70 -21.07 16.25
C GLN A 787 1.01 -22.31 17.11
N THR A 788 1.76 -22.13 18.20
CA THR A 788 2.09 -23.21 19.16
C THR A 788 0.86 -24.03 19.51
N GLY A 789 0.91 -25.33 19.21
CA GLY A 789 -0.20 -26.27 19.41
C GLY A 789 -1.11 -26.50 18.20
N TRP A 790 -0.85 -25.90 17.04
CA TRP A 790 -1.58 -26.13 15.79
C TRP A 790 -0.65 -26.63 14.68
N HIS A 791 -1.20 -27.26 13.65
CA HIS A 791 -0.48 -27.56 12.40
C HIS A 791 -1.27 -27.10 11.18
N PHE A 792 -0.55 -26.80 10.09
CA PHE A 792 -1.16 -26.38 8.84
C PHE A 792 -1.77 -27.59 8.10
N ALA A 793 -3.06 -27.51 7.77
CA ALA A 793 -3.81 -28.60 7.14
C ALA A 793 -4.02 -28.44 5.63
N GLY A 794 -3.95 -27.20 5.10
CA GLY A 794 -4.08 -26.93 3.67
C GLY A 794 -4.63 -25.53 3.35
N TRP A 795 -4.50 -25.15 2.08
CA TRP A 795 -5.01 -23.92 1.50
C TRP A 795 -6.35 -24.15 0.79
N SER A 796 -7.20 -23.13 0.76
CA SER A 796 -8.35 -23.00 -0.13
C SER A 796 -8.51 -21.55 -0.62
N GLY A 797 -9.36 -21.31 -1.62
CA GLY A 797 -9.47 -20.01 -2.32
C GLY A 797 -8.54 -19.96 -3.53
N LEU A 798 -7.85 -18.83 -3.75
CA LEU A 798 -6.91 -18.64 -4.87
C LEU A 798 -5.67 -19.57 -4.82
N ALA A 799 -5.43 -20.24 -3.69
CA ALA A 799 -4.48 -21.35 -3.57
C ALA A 799 -5.19 -22.59 -3.04
N THR A 800 -4.74 -23.79 -3.44
CA THR A 800 -5.32 -25.05 -2.99
C THR A 800 -4.23 -26.10 -2.69
N GLY A 801 -4.56 -27.07 -1.84
CA GLY A 801 -3.67 -28.19 -1.49
C GLY A 801 -2.81 -27.93 -0.26
N THR A 802 -1.77 -28.74 -0.04
CA THR A 802 -1.04 -28.83 1.23
C THR A 802 0.42 -28.38 1.17
N GLN A 803 0.91 -27.89 0.02
CA GLN A 803 2.26 -27.32 -0.07
C GLN A 803 2.37 -26.05 0.78
N ASN A 804 3.43 -25.94 1.57
CA ASN A 804 3.73 -24.75 2.37
C ASN A 804 5.25 -24.50 2.32
N PRO A 805 5.72 -23.32 1.85
CA PRO A 805 4.94 -22.20 1.31
C PRO A 805 4.20 -22.52 -0.01
N VAL A 806 3.25 -21.66 -0.38
CA VAL A 806 2.50 -21.71 -1.66
C VAL A 806 2.61 -20.38 -2.41
N ALA A 807 2.68 -20.45 -3.73
CA ALA A 807 2.67 -19.27 -4.59
C ALA A 807 1.23 -19.00 -5.09
N VAL A 808 0.78 -17.75 -4.94
CA VAL A 808 -0.51 -17.24 -5.42
C VAL A 808 -0.21 -16.29 -6.57
N THR A 809 -0.77 -16.54 -7.76
CA THR A 809 -0.70 -15.58 -8.88
C THR A 809 -1.96 -14.75 -8.89
N MET A 810 -1.82 -13.42 -8.89
CA MET A 810 -2.96 -12.52 -8.75
C MET A 810 -3.71 -12.36 -10.09
N ALA A 811 -4.82 -13.07 -10.23
CA ALA A 811 -5.73 -12.96 -11.38
C ALA A 811 -6.82 -11.88 -11.20
N GLY A 812 -7.01 -11.38 -9.98
CA GLY A 812 -8.05 -10.44 -9.59
C GLY A 812 -8.13 -10.32 -8.08
N ALA A 813 -9.06 -9.49 -7.57
CA ALA A 813 -9.32 -9.40 -6.13
C ALA A 813 -9.84 -10.75 -5.62
N GLY A 814 -9.34 -11.22 -4.47
CA GLY A 814 -9.81 -12.50 -3.95
C GLY A 814 -9.17 -12.90 -2.64
N SER A 815 -9.51 -14.10 -2.17
CA SER A 815 -9.07 -14.60 -0.88
C SER A 815 -8.31 -15.92 -0.96
N VAL A 816 -7.39 -16.10 0.00
CA VAL A 816 -6.76 -17.37 0.30
C VAL A 816 -6.99 -17.68 1.77
N THR A 817 -7.56 -18.85 2.04
CA THR A 817 -7.77 -19.35 3.39
C THR A 817 -6.64 -20.31 3.75
N ALA A 818 -5.89 -19.99 4.80
CA ALA A 818 -5.00 -20.93 5.47
C ALA A 818 -5.77 -21.68 6.55
N ARG A 819 -5.93 -22.98 6.38
CA ARG A 819 -6.57 -23.82 7.39
C ARG A 819 -5.53 -24.45 8.31
N PHE A 820 -5.55 -24.03 9.56
CA PHE A 820 -4.82 -24.64 10.66
C PHE A 820 -5.74 -25.55 11.45
N VAL A 821 -5.25 -26.70 11.88
CA VAL A 821 -5.97 -27.61 12.77
C VAL A 821 -5.19 -27.81 14.05
N ASN A 822 -5.92 -27.82 15.15
CA ASN A 822 -5.34 -27.78 16.48
C ASN A 822 -4.82 -29.18 16.85
N TYR A 823 -3.54 -29.30 17.22
CA TYR A 823 -3.10 -30.49 17.95
C TYR A 823 -3.91 -30.62 19.25
N VAL A 824 -4.29 -29.52 19.91
CA VAL A 824 -5.13 -29.48 21.14
C VAL A 824 -6.62 -29.83 20.87
N ALA A 825 -7.03 -30.16 19.65
CA ALA A 825 -8.31 -30.88 19.43
C ALA A 825 -8.18 -32.39 19.68
N ASP A 826 -6.97 -32.96 19.58
CA ASP A 826 -6.66 -34.39 19.75
C ASP A 826 -5.54 -34.71 20.78
N ALA A 827 -4.80 -33.71 21.25
CA ALA A 827 -3.74 -33.78 22.28
C ALA A 827 -3.59 -32.49 23.13
N PRO A 828 -4.64 -32.07 23.87
CA PRO A 828 -4.55 -31.01 24.88
C PRO A 828 -3.64 -31.30 26.11
N GLY A 829 -3.60 -30.40 27.10
CA GLY A 829 -3.18 -30.76 28.47
C GLY A 829 -2.01 -30.02 29.14
N LEU A 830 -1.56 -28.86 28.65
CA LEU A 830 -0.47 -28.09 29.30
C LEU A 830 -0.92 -26.72 29.82
N PRO A 831 -0.51 -26.31 31.05
CA PRO A 831 -0.70 -24.93 31.52
C PRO A 831 0.21 -23.96 30.76
N LEU A 832 -0.30 -22.77 30.44
CA LEU A 832 0.43 -21.71 29.75
C LEU A 832 1.61 -21.19 30.59
N VAL A 833 2.80 -21.68 30.27
CA VAL A 833 4.07 -21.13 30.73
C VAL A 833 4.65 -20.25 29.61
N PRO A 834 5.03 -18.99 29.87
CA PRO A 834 5.69 -18.13 28.89
C PRO A 834 6.97 -18.77 28.36
N LEU A 835 7.19 -18.79 27.04
CA LEU A 835 8.39 -19.43 26.46
C LEU A 835 9.71 -18.70 26.81
N VAL A 836 9.63 -17.43 27.24
CA VAL A 836 10.78 -16.60 27.60
C VAL A 836 10.47 -15.73 28.83
N THR A 837 11.50 -15.50 29.64
CA THR A 837 11.42 -14.55 30.77
C THR A 837 11.56 -13.12 30.24
N LEU A 838 10.49 -12.33 30.32
CA LEU A 838 10.40 -11.00 29.71
C LEU A 838 9.94 -9.95 30.73
N LEU A 839 10.57 -8.77 30.72
CA LEU A 839 10.11 -7.60 31.47
C LEU A 839 9.30 -6.71 30.52
N HIS A 840 8.01 -6.53 30.80
CA HIS A 840 7.12 -5.72 29.96
C HIS A 840 7.30 -4.22 30.20
N GLN A 841 6.83 -3.41 29.25
CA GLN A 841 6.71 -1.97 29.45
C GLN A 841 5.78 -1.68 30.63
N CYS A 842 6.23 -0.82 31.54
CA CYS A 842 5.47 -0.46 32.73
C CYS A 842 4.27 0.43 32.33
N THR A 843 3.11 0.23 32.97
CA THR A 843 1.86 0.90 32.58
C THR A 843 1.16 1.51 33.81
N PRO A 844 0.73 2.78 33.77
CA PRO A 844 1.07 3.79 32.75
C PRO A 844 2.58 4.15 32.78
N ASN A 845 3.07 4.76 31.69
CA ASN A 845 4.42 5.33 31.59
C ASN A 845 4.45 6.36 30.43
N PRO A 846 4.61 7.67 30.68
CA PRO A 846 4.86 8.30 31.98
C PRO A 846 3.72 8.12 33.00
N PHE A 847 4.04 8.26 34.29
CA PHE A 847 3.10 7.95 35.38
C PHE A 847 3.14 8.98 36.52
N ASN A 848 2.02 9.09 37.25
CA ASN A 848 1.90 9.97 38.43
C ASN A 848 0.86 9.42 39.43
N PRO A 849 1.21 9.05 40.68
CA PRO A 849 2.54 8.64 41.15
C PRO A 849 2.75 7.12 41.02
N GLN A 850 1.82 6.38 40.39
CA GLN A 850 1.81 4.91 40.39
C GLN A 850 1.93 4.30 38.98
N THR A 851 2.75 3.27 38.83
CA THR A 851 2.89 2.42 37.64
C THR A 851 2.95 0.93 38.04
N VAL A 852 2.53 0.05 37.13
CA VAL A 852 2.63 -1.40 37.28
C VAL A 852 3.79 -1.91 36.43
N VAL A 853 4.68 -2.68 37.06
CA VAL A 853 5.79 -3.38 36.43
C VAL A 853 5.39 -4.84 36.24
N SER A 854 5.00 -5.21 35.03
CA SER A 854 4.61 -6.58 34.67
C SER A 854 5.80 -7.34 34.08
N PHE A 855 5.93 -8.62 34.39
CA PHE A 855 6.98 -9.49 33.85
C PHE A 855 6.54 -10.95 33.81
N ASP A 856 7.02 -11.67 32.82
CA ASP A 856 6.80 -13.09 32.63
C ASP A 856 8.03 -13.89 33.07
N LEU A 857 7.80 -15.05 33.68
CA LEU A 857 8.84 -16.02 34.06
C LEU A 857 8.61 -17.32 33.30
N ALA A 858 9.59 -17.73 32.50
CA ALA A 858 9.54 -19.01 31.77
C ALA A 858 9.73 -20.25 32.67
N GLU A 859 10.33 -20.07 33.84
CA GLU A 859 10.54 -21.13 34.83
C GLU A 859 10.28 -20.58 36.24
N ALA A 860 9.92 -21.46 37.17
CA ALA A 860 9.80 -21.08 38.58
C ALA A 860 11.21 -20.90 39.17
N GLY A 861 11.50 -19.75 39.78
CA GLY A 861 12.86 -19.41 40.18
C GLY A 861 12.97 -18.20 41.10
N ALA A 862 14.18 -17.96 41.59
CA ALA A 862 14.50 -16.80 42.40
C ALA A 862 14.50 -15.53 41.53
N VAL A 863 13.67 -14.55 41.91
CA VAL A 863 13.51 -13.28 41.21
C VAL A 863 13.90 -12.13 42.13
N ARG A 864 14.64 -11.18 41.57
CA ARG A 864 14.90 -9.88 42.19
C ARG A 864 14.48 -8.76 41.23
N LEU A 865 13.42 -8.04 41.59
CA LEU A 865 12.93 -6.86 40.86
C LEU A 865 13.22 -5.59 41.66
N GLN A 866 14.05 -4.71 41.09
CA GLN A 866 14.56 -3.51 41.76
C GLN A 866 14.44 -2.27 40.88
N VAL A 867 14.10 -1.14 41.48
CA VAL A 867 14.03 0.18 40.85
C VAL A 867 15.28 0.98 41.18
N TYR A 868 15.91 1.56 40.16
CA TYR A 868 17.11 2.38 40.27
C TYR A 868 16.85 3.80 39.73
N GLY A 869 17.59 4.78 40.25
CA GLY A 869 17.72 6.10 39.64
C GLY A 869 18.63 6.03 38.42
N ILE A 870 18.61 7.09 37.59
CA ILE A 870 19.50 7.21 36.42
C ILE A 870 21.00 7.31 36.80
N ASP A 871 21.28 7.65 38.06
CA ASP A 871 22.60 7.62 38.70
C ASP A 871 23.06 6.20 39.10
N GLY A 872 22.23 5.18 38.86
CA GLY A 872 22.47 3.79 39.27
C GLY A 872 22.22 3.52 40.76
N ARG A 873 21.73 4.48 41.53
CA ARG A 873 21.40 4.29 42.95
C ARG A 873 20.13 3.45 43.09
N LEU A 874 20.16 2.42 43.95
CA LEU A 874 18.96 1.66 44.30
C LEU A 874 17.94 2.58 44.98
N ILE A 875 16.71 2.56 44.48
CA ILE A 875 15.57 3.34 44.99
C ILE A 875 14.62 2.45 45.78
N ARG A 876 14.24 1.30 45.22
CA ARG A 876 13.22 0.42 45.83
C ARG A 876 13.36 -1.02 45.35
N THR A 877 13.36 -1.98 46.27
CA THR A 877 13.12 -3.39 45.93
C THR A 877 11.61 -3.69 45.90
N LEU A 878 11.11 -4.28 44.80
CA LEU A 878 9.68 -4.61 44.57
C LEU A 878 9.37 -6.10 44.70
N ALA A 879 10.36 -6.97 44.45
CA ALA A 879 10.31 -8.40 44.74
C ALA A 879 11.73 -8.91 44.99
N ASP A 880 11.90 -9.80 45.97
CA ASP A 880 13.15 -10.54 46.21
C ASP A 880 12.79 -11.92 46.82
N GLY A 881 12.84 -12.99 46.02
CA GLY A 881 12.44 -14.33 46.45
C GLY A 881 11.96 -15.24 45.31
N PRO A 882 11.59 -16.50 45.61
CA PRO A 882 11.10 -17.44 44.61
C PRO A 882 9.69 -17.07 44.12
N LEU A 883 9.47 -17.18 42.81
CA LEU A 883 8.17 -17.01 42.15
C LEU A 883 7.92 -18.18 41.19
N THR A 884 6.64 -18.52 40.97
CA THR A 884 6.22 -19.56 40.01
C THR A 884 6.42 -19.13 38.57
N ALA A 885 6.56 -20.07 37.64
CA ALA A 885 6.47 -19.76 36.21
C ALA A 885 5.10 -19.12 35.88
N GLY A 886 5.06 -18.25 34.86
CA GLY A 886 3.87 -17.46 34.52
C GLY A 886 4.08 -15.95 34.66
N ARG A 887 2.98 -15.20 34.52
CA ARG A 887 2.96 -13.72 34.55
C ARG A 887 2.83 -13.17 35.96
N HIS A 888 3.63 -12.15 36.28
CA HIS A 888 3.67 -11.46 37.57
C HIS A 888 3.59 -9.96 37.38
N GLU A 889 2.95 -9.27 38.33
CA GLU A 889 2.85 -7.81 38.32
C GLU A 889 3.25 -7.23 39.68
N ARG A 890 3.97 -6.10 39.68
CA ARG A 890 4.40 -5.39 40.90
C ARG A 890 4.22 -3.89 40.74
N THR A 891 3.50 -3.28 41.67
CA THR A 891 3.19 -1.85 41.66
C THR A 891 4.32 -1.03 42.30
N TRP A 892 4.74 0.05 41.65
CA TRP A 892 5.60 1.09 42.25
C TRP A 892 4.87 2.42 42.31
N ASN A 893 5.00 3.13 43.44
CA ASN A 893 4.23 4.34 43.78
C ASN A 893 5.11 5.60 43.95
N GLY A 894 6.27 5.64 43.27
CA GLY A 894 7.17 6.81 43.29
C GLY A 894 7.82 7.06 44.66
N ARG A 895 8.10 6.00 45.44
CA ARG A 895 8.75 6.08 46.76
C ARG A 895 10.00 5.20 46.85
N ASP A 896 10.94 5.62 47.70
CA ASP A 896 12.15 4.86 48.04
C ASP A 896 11.90 3.78 49.12
N GLU A 897 12.93 3.04 49.54
CA GLU A 897 12.83 1.99 50.57
C GLU A 897 12.34 2.54 51.93
N ASP A 898 12.77 3.75 52.31
CA ASP A 898 12.30 4.49 53.50
C ASP A 898 10.88 5.09 53.35
N GLY A 899 10.23 4.90 52.19
CA GLY A 899 8.88 5.38 51.89
C GLY A 899 8.79 6.88 51.57
N ARG A 900 9.92 7.58 51.39
CA ARG A 900 9.93 9.00 50.97
C ARG A 900 9.65 9.10 49.47
N ARG A 901 8.97 10.16 49.04
CA ARG A 901 8.69 10.39 47.60
C ARG A 901 9.98 10.78 46.88
N VAL A 902 10.21 10.20 45.71
CA VAL A 902 11.34 10.57 44.84
C VAL A 902 10.96 11.73 43.89
N GLY A 903 11.95 12.31 43.21
CA GLY A 903 11.75 13.43 42.27
C GLY A 903 11.14 12.98 40.93
N SER A 904 10.55 13.90 40.18
CA SER A 904 10.20 13.65 38.77
C SER A 904 11.47 13.33 37.98
N GLY A 905 11.42 12.37 37.06
CA GLY A 905 12.59 11.94 36.31
C GLY A 905 12.53 10.51 35.78
N VAL A 906 13.64 10.06 35.23
CA VAL A 906 13.80 8.72 34.65
C VAL A 906 14.32 7.74 35.70
N TYR A 907 13.67 6.59 35.79
CA TYR A 907 14.01 5.47 36.66
C TYR A 907 14.11 4.18 35.83
N LEU A 908 14.85 3.20 36.33
CA LEU A 908 15.07 1.92 35.66
C LEU A 908 14.58 0.78 36.55
N ALA A 909 13.61 0.00 36.09
CA ALA A 909 13.24 -1.27 36.71
C ALA A 909 14.18 -2.36 36.16
N ARG A 910 14.93 -3.05 37.02
CA ARG A 910 15.74 -4.21 36.67
C ARG A 910 15.13 -5.47 37.26
N LEU A 911 14.78 -6.41 36.40
CA LEU A 911 14.45 -7.79 36.74
C LEU A 911 15.74 -8.61 36.67
N THR A 912 16.02 -9.42 37.69
CA THR A 912 17.15 -10.37 37.72
C THR A 912 16.63 -11.75 38.07
N THR A 913 17.04 -12.76 37.30
CA THR A 913 16.66 -14.18 37.43
C THR A 913 17.88 -15.06 37.18
N SER A 914 17.73 -16.39 37.31
CA SER A 914 18.75 -17.38 36.89
C SER A 914 19.10 -17.29 35.40
N ALA A 915 18.17 -16.88 34.55
CA ALA A 915 18.35 -16.77 33.09
C ALA A 915 19.03 -15.47 32.64
N GLY A 916 19.17 -14.46 33.52
CA GLY A 916 19.78 -13.18 33.19
C GLY A 916 19.09 -11.97 33.85
N SER A 917 19.40 -10.77 33.34
CA SER A 917 18.81 -9.52 33.83
C SER A 917 18.27 -8.63 32.71
N SER A 918 17.02 -8.18 32.85
CA SER A 918 16.31 -7.30 31.92
C SER A 918 16.04 -5.94 32.56
N VAL A 919 16.02 -4.86 31.77
CA VAL A 919 15.84 -3.48 32.28
C VAL A 919 14.77 -2.73 31.49
N GLY A 920 13.78 -2.18 32.20
CA GLY A 920 12.71 -1.34 31.66
C GLY A 920 12.82 0.11 32.14
N ARG A 921 12.57 1.07 31.25
CA ARG A 921 12.61 2.52 31.55
C ARG A 921 11.25 3.03 32.03
N MET A 922 11.24 3.77 33.12
CA MET A 922 10.05 4.41 33.70
C MET A 922 10.25 5.93 33.81
N VAL A 923 9.19 6.72 33.60
CA VAL A 923 9.21 8.18 33.69
C VAL A 923 8.17 8.66 34.69
N LEU A 924 8.62 9.13 35.86
CA LEU A 924 7.74 9.70 36.88
C LEU A 924 7.52 11.19 36.59
N LEU A 925 6.27 11.58 36.39
CA LEU A 925 5.82 12.97 36.35
C LEU A 925 5.19 13.34 37.71
N LYS A 926 5.18 14.64 38.03
CA LYS A 926 4.50 15.19 39.21
C LYS A 926 3.27 15.97 38.79
#